data_AF-A0A2M7EXZ4-F1
#
_entry.id   AF-A0A2M7EXZ4-F1
#
_cell.length_a   1.000
_cell.length_b   1.000
_cell.length_c   1.000
_cell.angle_alpha   90.00
_cell.angle_beta   90.00
_cell.angle_gamma   90.00
#
_symmetry.space_group_name_H-M   'P 1'
#
loop_
_entity.id
_entity.type
_entity.pdbx_description
1 polymer ?
#
loop_
_entity_poly.entity_id
_entity_poly.type
_entity_poly.pdbx_seq_one_letter_code
_entity_poly.pdbx_strand_id
1 'polypeptide(L)'
;MTTFQLPDSAQITDIEITNLPSAGNITVNPDNTLALVLSGSDYSGPLSFDYSVTRADGTVSSHSVDLNVTAPTQKAGWGLGNHYMLETDANGDLVVEHGDNHRKIYVSGSEDALSRADIAAIEGLSEAQITAKWLIAHSEYGGSEGMALTSDIGMEVWNGLSGWDKPAHSNWLLFERGYQYDNTGNMIIRDTHGESELHPMHITSWGEGDQPIITSQVRMYQKPISNVVFTDLDLRGGVSNLSADNTLFSDVSLSVSGIGMGGVDRFTLHDSVITDTHNVKPDGEVWSGTSAGIFLGDIEGVLIEGTVIHHSAWQDDYLPNGSTLGGQPPTLFSHNVYLQNTTSDVTFRDNIISQGSSFGAQFRGGAFVEDNVFLDNNVAANFLGGDYQGAGPIGNFTLFTDNVVTSAGYKQTTLGNQGALDWGVRNEARDSTLLGNIIAHEADPNDPAEVAYKTTKQNPNPLVHTKDDPFFNDTRIFNWNGFEANLDGLDRNTLNQTTIQNFALSILGSQTTANENLGHRYVSGLITDLMNHLKSLPNTSLDDTITAKDIVAYFQNGFGVAPGGDGSSTTHRFIPNDLSDGVRWDNRLNWSHEELPGNGDSVDLGGNWVNFGGTVRLGDLDLGSNGKLQVGSGKLSVDGSLEAGDKGGAIFINHAGQFWTNGYADDGLLNVRITEGRFANTGDISGPVVLEVSDGQALLGVDDASYAIGAQSELRIVGSQAKVGFDGAQNGVAILDMSAAGQVSFVADVQGVSSLREFRSGAFDQDGSNVKSGVVMDGTLSIDLSQYVGAKDITLIEVDALAGEWDDIEIFGLAADKNATLEVDYISDKVTLRLDSFGSGELSLNVLGDKLDGSDEDAALWSELKAGVDAGDTTAPEIHIFDSVLDPLPELSFI
;
A
#
# COMPACT_ATOMS: atom_id res chain seq x y z
N MET A 1 17.08 14.48 -5.29
CA MET A 1 17.34 15.17 -4.01
C MET A 1 18.77 15.71 -4.05
N THR A 2 19.06 16.82 -3.34
CA THR A 2 20.41 17.36 -3.19
C THR A 2 20.66 17.85 -1.76
N THR A 3 21.80 17.47 -1.16
CA THR A 3 22.25 17.99 0.14
C THR A 3 23.26 19.13 -0.04
N PHE A 4 23.04 20.26 0.61
CA PHE A 4 23.93 21.42 0.62
C PHE A 4 24.69 21.51 1.95
N GLN A 5 26.02 21.49 1.84
CA GLN A 5 26.93 21.73 2.96
C GLN A 5 27.15 23.23 3.15
N LEU A 6 26.94 23.72 4.37
CA LEU A 6 27.19 25.13 4.71
C LEU A 6 28.62 25.34 5.22
N PRO A 7 29.31 26.43 4.82
CA PRO A 7 30.64 26.74 5.32
C PRO A 7 30.62 27.05 6.83
N ASP A 8 31.67 26.64 7.53
CA ASP A 8 31.85 26.83 8.98
C ASP A 8 30.72 26.23 9.84
N SER A 9 30.12 25.11 9.42
CA SER A 9 28.99 24.43 10.09
C SER A 9 29.19 24.19 11.59
N ALA A 10 30.44 23.98 12.05
CA ALA A 10 30.78 23.81 13.47
C ALA A 10 30.53 25.04 14.36
N GLN A 11 30.26 26.22 13.78
CA GLN A 11 29.92 27.46 14.51
C GLN A 11 28.43 27.81 14.43
N ILE A 12 27.65 27.06 13.65
CA ILE A 12 26.22 27.25 13.48
C ILE A 12 25.52 26.61 14.67
N THR A 13 24.62 27.37 15.30
CA THR A 13 23.77 26.87 16.40
C THR A 13 22.34 26.62 15.96
N ASP A 14 21.89 27.31 14.91
CA ASP A 14 20.52 27.18 14.40
C ASP A 14 20.45 27.68 12.95
N ILE A 15 19.55 27.07 12.16
CA ILE A 15 19.23 27.45 10.80
C ILE A 15 17.71 27.46 10.64
N GLU A 16 17.16 28.60 10.21
CA GLU A 16 15.74 28.71 9.93
C GLU A 16 15.51 28.92 8.44
N ILE A 17 14.65 28.09 7.82
CA ILE A 17 14.13 28.37 6.48
C ILE A 17 13.10 29.51 6.58
N THR A 18 13.41 30.62 5.92
CA THR A 18 12.57 31.83 5.96
C THR A 18 11.64 31.94 4.76
N ASN A 19 12.02 31.39 3.61
CA ASN A 19 11.15 31.26 2.42
C ASN A 19 11.40 29.91 1.74
N LEU A 20 10.33 29.15 1.53
CA LEU A 20 10.35 27.88 0.80
C LEU A 20 10.54 28.09 -0.71
N PRO A 21 11.11 27.11 -1.44
CA PRO A 21 11.15 27.14 -2.88
C PRO A 21 9.75 27.03 -3.48
N SER A 22 9.59 27.52 -4.72
CA SER A 22 8.32 27.41 -5.45
C SER A 22 8.05 26.02 -6.05
N ALA A 23 8.82 25.01 -5.68
CA ALA A 23 8.64 23.62 -6.09
C ALA A 23 9.51 22.73 -5.19
N GLY A 24 8.94 21.62 -4.71
CA GLY A 24 9.61 20.71 -3.78
C GLY A 24 9.77 21.31 -2.38
N ASN A 25 10.61 20.68 -1.57
CA ASN A 25 10.79 21.03 -0.16
C ASN A 25 12.27 21.25 0.18
N ILE A 26 12.54 22.21 1.07
CA ILE A 26 13.86 22.47 1.65
C ILE A 26 13.78 22.33 3.17
N THR A 27 14.59 21.44 3.74
CA THR A 27 14.62 21.20 5.19
C THR A 27 16.03 21.28 5.74
N VAL A 28 16.14 21.39 7.07
CA VAL A 28 17.42 21.39 7.78
C VAL A 28 17.64 20.02 8.41
N ASN A 29 18.76 19.40 8.07
CA ASN A 29 19.18 18.13 8.65
C ASN A 29 19.83 18.34 10.02
N PRO A 30 19.86 17.32 10.89
CA PRO A 30 20.47 17.42 12.23
C PRO A 30 21.96 17.82 12.24
N ASP A 31 22.67 17.60 11.14
CA ASP A 31 24.08 17.98 10.98
C ASP A 31 24.29 19.42 10.43
N ASN A 32 23.22 20.23 10.44
CA ASN A 32 23.18 21.60 9.90
C ASN A 32 23.39 21.70 8.37
N THR A 33 23.16 20.61 7.64
CA THR A 33 23.04 20.64 6.17
C THR A 33 21.62 20.95 5.74
N LEU A 34 21.46 21.39 4.48
CA LEU A 34 20.14 21.64 3.90
C LEU A 34 19.80 20.56 2.86
N ALA A 35 18.60 19.99 2.92
CA ALA A 35 18.13 18.99 1.97
C ALA A 35 17.06 19.57 1.03
N LEU A 36 17.37 19.68 -0.27
CA LEU A 36 16.37 20.02 -1.29
C LEU A 36 15.82 18.75 -1.93
N VAL A 37 14.54 18.49 -1.71
CA VAL A 37 13.84 17.33 -2.23
C VAL A 37 12.86 17.77 -3.32
N LEU A 38 13.04 17.22 -4.52
CA LEU A 38 12.21 17.47 -5.72
C LEU A 38 11.58 16.18 -6.24
N SER A 39 11.74 15.06 -5.53
CA SER A 39 11.13 13.78 -5.92
C SER A 39 9.61 13.93 -5.94
N GLY A 40 8.97 13.40 -7.00
CA GLY A 40 7.54 13.63 -7.27
C GLY A 40 7.23 14.91 -8.07
N SER A 41 8.23 15.74 -8.38
CA SER A 41 8.08 16.92 -9.22
C SER A 41 8.76 16.75 -10.59
N ASP A 42 8.14 17.27 -11.65
CA ASP A 42 8.75 17.39 -12.99
C ASP A 42 9.44 18.75 -13.22
N TYR A 43 9.56 19.55 -12.15
CA TYR A 43 10.06 20.91 -12.22
C TYR A 43 11.50 20.96 -12.75
N SER A 44 11.72 21.81 -13.75
CA SER A 44 13.06 22.20 -14.21
C SER A 44 13.08 23.68 -14.56
N GLY A 45 14.15 24.37 -14.17
CA GLY A 45 14.26 25.82 -14.32
C GLY A 45 14.79 26.53 -13.07
N PRO A 46 14.70 27.87 -13.04
CA PRO A 46 15.21 28.69 -11.94
C PRO A 46 14.39 28.53 -10.66
N LEU A 47 15.05 28.13 -9.57
CA LEU A 47 14.45 27.98 -8.24
C LEU A 47 15.23 28.82 -7.22
N SER A 48 14.56 29.30 -6.18
CA SER A 48 15.20 30.05 -5.11
C SER A 48 14.59 29.75 -3.76
N PHE A 49 15.39 29.82 -2.70
CA PHE A 49 14.91 29.75 -1.31
C PHE A 49 15.78 30.64 -0.41
N ASP A 50 15.25 31.01 0.75
CA ASP A 50 15.94 31.85 1.72
C ASP A 50 16.04 31.16 3.08
N TYR A 51 17.15 31.39 3.77
CA TYR A 51 17.38 30.90 5.13
C TYR A 51 18.15 31.91 5.98
N SER A 52 18.01 31.79 7.30
CA SER A 52 18.81 32.52 8.28
C SER A 52 19.70 31.57 9.06
N VAL A 53 20.89 32.02 9.41
CA VAL A 53 21.87 31.27 10.21
C VAL A 53 22.16 32.04 11.47
N THR A 54 21.98 31.38 12.61
CA THR A 54 22.41 31.87 13.92
C THR A 54 23.72 31.19 14.31
N ARG A 55 24.73 31.98 14.68
CA ARG A 55 26.04 31.49 15.15
C ARG A 55 26.12 31.46 16.67
N ALA A 56 27.12 30.73 17.19
CA ALA A 56 27.40 30.62 18.62
C ALA A 56 27.64 31.95 19.36
N ASP A 57 27.99 33.03 18.67
CA ASP A 57 28.11 34.38 19.25
C ASP A 57 26.78 35.17 19.25
N GLY A 58 25.68 34.55 18.81
CA GLY A 58 24.35 35.13 18.68
C GLY A 58 24.15 35.96 17.42
N THR A 59 25.12 36.01 16.50
CA THR A 59 24.95 36.73 15.24
C THR A 59 24.01 35.97 14.30
N VAL A 60 23.02 36.69 13.76
CA VAL A 60 22.08 36.17 12.76
C VAL A 60 22.39 36.78 11.40
N SER A 61 22.47 35.94 10.37
CA SER A 61 22.69 36.36 8.98
C SER A 61 21.69 35.69 8.05
N SER A 62 21.06 36.46 7.17
CA SER A 62 20.15 35.96 6.12
C SER A 62 20.89 35.69 4.81
N HIS A 63 20.49 34.65 4.11
CA HIS A 63 21.06 34.20 2.85
C HIS A 63 19.94 33.87 1.86
N SER A 64 20.20 34.16 0.59
CA SER A 64 19.36 33.77 -0.54
C SER A 64 20.14 32.84 -1.45
N VAL A 65 19.52 31.74 -1.86
CA VAL A 65 20.10 30.76 -2.78
C VAL A 65 19.31 30.80 -4.08
N ASP A 66 20.01 31.07 -5.18
CA ASP A 66 19.48 30.93 -6.53
C ASP A 66 20.11 29.71 -7.19
N LEU A 67 19.28 28.81 -7.72
CA LEU A 67 19.71 27.59 -8.42
C LEU A 67 18.93 27.39 -9.71
N ASN A 68 19.44 26.53 -10.59
CA ASN A 68 18.75 26.16 -11.82
C ASN A 68 18.66 24.64 -11.93
N VAL A 69 17.47 24.11 -11.70
CA VAL A 69 17.15 22.68 -11.75
C VAL A 69 17.21 22.18 -13.21
N THR A 70 17.97 21.12 -13.45
CA THR A 70 18.01 20.45 -14.75
C THR A 70 16.91 19.40 -14.85
N ALA A 71 16.36 19.19 -16.06
CA ALA A 71 15.46 18.07 -16.31
C ALA A 71 16.11 16.73 -15.91
N PRO A 72 15.34 15.75 -15.39
CA PRO A 72 15.88 14.48 -14.93
C PRO A 72 16.45 13.67 -16.12
N THR A 73 17.49 12.88 -15.86
CA THR A 73 18.14 12.08 -16.93
C THR A 73 17.30 10.89 -17.38
N GLN A 74 16.33 10.48 -16.55
CA GLN A 74 15.25 9.56 -16.86
C GLN A 74 13.91 10.17 -16.49
N LYS A 75 12.88 9.94 -17.31
CA LYS A 75 11.62 10.69 -17.25
C LYS A 75 10.86 10.51 -15.94
N ALA A 76 10.79 9.29 -15.40
CA ALA A 76 9.95 9.00 -14.23
C ALA A 76 10.64 9.29 -12.88
N GLY A 77 11.92 9.66 -12.87
CA GLY A 77 12.64 9.99 -11.62
C GLY A 77 12.63 8.84 -10.60
N TRP A 78 12.62 9.14 -9.31
CA TRP A 78 12.45 8.14 -8.25
C TRP A 78 10.99 7.66 -8.16
N GLY A 79 10.78 6.38 -7.83
CA GLY A 79 9.46 5.89 -7.43
C GLY A 79 9.02 6.51 -6.12
N LEU A 80 7.70 6.64 -5.93
CA LEU A 80 7.08 7.32 -4.78
C LEU A 80 6.51 6.36 -3.73
N GLY A 81 6.42 5.06 -4.04
CA GLY A 81 5.88 4.06 -3.13
C GLY A 81 4.34 4.03 -3.08
N ASN A 82 3.67 4.44 -4.15
CA ASN A 82 2.20 4.52 -4.21
C ASN A 82 1.60 3.15 -4.58
N HIS A 83 1.56 2.24 -3.60
CA HIS A 83 1.07 0.87 -3.77
C HIS A 83 -0.35 0.67 -3.27
N TYR A 84 -0.99 -0.43 -3.66
CA TYR A 84 -2.24 -0.88 -3.04
C TYR A 84 -1.95 -1.97 -2.02
N MET A 85 -1.91 -1.60 -0.74
CA MET A 85 -1.70 -2.52 0.38
C MET A 85 -2.65 -2.18 1.52
N LEU A 86 -3.22 -3.22 2.15
CA LEU A 86 -4.11 -3.10 3.30
C LEU A 86 -3.30 -3.14 4.61
N GLU A 87 -3.99 -2.91 5.73
CA GLU A 87 -3.43 -3.17 7.07
C GLU A 87 -3.00 -4.64 7.17
N THR A 88 -1.91 -4.89 7.92
CA THR A 88 -1.45 -6.22 8.31
C THR A 88 -1.56 -6.39 9.82
N ASP A 89 -1.87 -7.59 10.28
CA ASP A 89 -1.90 -7.88 11.70
C ASP A 89 -0.49 -8.17 12.27
N ALA A 90 -0.43 -8.60 13.54
CA ALA A 90 0.84 -8.88 14.20
C ALA A 90 1.62 -10.09 13.62
N ASN A 91 0.97 -10.95 12.84
CA ASN A 91 1.60 -12.06 12.14
C ASN A 91 2.01 -11.68 10.71
N GLY A 92 1.60 -10.51 10.21
CA GLY A 92 1.84 -10.09 8.83
C GLY A 92 0.69 -10.42 7.87
N ASP A 93 -0.37 -11.06 8.36
CA ASP A 93 -1.57 -11.41 7.59
C ASP A 93 -2.38 -10.14 7.27
N LEU A 94 -3.02 -10.09 6.09
CA LEU A 94 -3.88 -8.96 5.75
C LEU A 94 -5.13 -8.88 6.65
N VAL A 95 -5.44 -7.67 7.10
CA VAL A 95 -6.74 -7.32 7.67
C VAL A 95 -7.65 -6.86 6.54
N VAL A 96 -8.55 -7.74 6.11
CA VAL A 96 -9.56 -7.43 5.09
C VAL A 96 -10.88 -7.07 5.74
N GLU A 97 -11.33 -5.84 5.53
CA GLU A 97 -12.60 -5.34 6.00
C GLU A 97 -13.67 -5.42 4.89
N HIS A 98 -14.94 -5.38 5.29
CA HIS A 98 -16.04 -5.27 4.36
C HIS A 98 -16.85 -4.00 4.59
N GLY A 99 -17.47 -3.49 3.53
CA GLY A 99 -18.37 -2.35 3.53
C GLY A 99 -19.82 -2.75 3.85
N ASP A 100 -20.76 -1.95 3.36
CA ASP A 100 -22.18 -2.09 3.67
C ASP A 100 -22.88 -3.12 2.78
N ASN A 101 -22.42 -3.24 1.52
CA ASN A 101 -22.95 -4.21 0.57
C ASN A 101 -22.13 -5.50 0.58
N HIS A 102 -22.38 -6.30 1.62
CA HIS A 102 -21.59 -7.49 1.92
C HIS A 102 -22.42 -8.78 2.06
N ARG A 103 -21.86 -9.87 1.57
CA ARG A 103 -22.30 -11.25 1.78
C ARG A 103 -21.09 -12.18 1.70
N LYS A 104 -20.99 -13.11 2.65
CA LYS A 104 -20.08 -14.26 2.59
C LYS A 104 -20.75 -15.41 1.82
N ILE A 105 -19.98 -16.08 0.96
CA ILE A 105 -20.39 -17.28 0.22
C ILE A 105 -19.40 -18.40 0.54
N TYR A 106 -19.83 -19.33 1.39
CA TYR A 106 -19.06 -20.52 1.76
C TYR A 106 -19.27 -21.63 0.72
N VAL A 107 -18.17 -22.09 0.14
CA VAL A 107 -18.09 -23.17 -0.84
C VAL A 107 -17.28 -24.32 -0.28
N SER A 108 -17.75 -25.54 -0.49
CA SER A 108 -17.13 -26.76 0.02
C SER A 108 -17.05 -27.85 -1.04
N GLY A 109 -15.96 -28.62 -0.99
CA GLY A 109 -15.77 -29.87 -1.74
C GLY A 109 -16.20 -31.12 -0.96
N SER A 110 -16.68 -30.96 0.27
CA SER A 110 -17.16 -32.05 1.14
C SER A 110 -18.44 -32.69 0.61
N GLU A 111 -18.66 -33.96 0.97
CA GLU A 111 -19.93 -34.64 0.72
C GLU A 111 -21.11 -34.03 1.52
N ASP A 112 -20.80 -33.27 2.58
CA ASP A 112 -21.80 -32.57 3.40
C ASP A 112 -22.23 -31.20 2.83
N ALA A 113 -21.55 -30.73 1.76
CA ALA A 113 -21.88 -29.48 1.10
C ALA A 113 -23.28 -29.54 0.47
N LEU A 114 -24.08 -28.49 0.65
CA LEU A 114 -25.47 -28.48 0.21
C LEU A 114 -25.56 -28.35 -1.32
N SER A 115 -26.07 -29.39 -1.95
CA SER A 115 -26.48 -29.35 -3.36
C SER A 115 -27.89 -28.79 -3.53
N ARG A 116 -28.32 -28.57 -4.77
CA ARG A 116 -29.64 -28.05 -5.09
C ARG A 116 -30.73 -29.01 -4.62
N ALA A 117 -30.44 -30.31 -4.73
CA ALA A 117 -31.33 -31.36 -4.30
C ALA A 117 -31.50 -31.38 -2.78
N ASP A 118 -30.41 -31.13 -2.04
CA ASP A 118 -30.45 -31.07 -0.58
C ASP A 118 -31.29 -29.87 -0.12
N ILE A 119 -31.04 -28.68 -0.68
CA ILE A 119 -31.82 -27.46 -0.40
C ILE A 119 -33.29 -27.67 -0.75
N ALA A 120 -33.59 -28.22 -1.94
CA ALA A 120 -34.96 -28.51 -2.34
C ALA A 120 -35.65 -29.49 -1.37
N ALA A 121 -34.93 -30.50 -0.88
CA ALA A 121 -35.44 -31.44 0.10
C ALA A 121 -35.70 -30.79 1.47
N ILE A 122 -34.80 -29.93 1.94
CA ILE A 122 -34.93 -29.16 3.19
C ILE A 122 -36.18 -28.27 3.14
N GLU A 123 -36.37 -27.55 2.04
CA GLU A 123 -37.48 -26.61 1.85
C GLU A 123 -38.81 -27.26 1.43
N GLY A 124 -38.80 -28.55 1.09
CA GLY A 124 -39.96 -29.23 0.52
C GLY A 124 -40.38 -28.69 -0.85
N LEU A 125 -39.43 -28.18 -1.62
CA LEU A 125 -39.59 -27.65 -2.97
C LEU A 125 -39.06 -28.65 -4.01
N SER A 126 -39.34 -28.40 -5.29
CA SER A 126 -38.61 -29.09 -6.37
C SER A 126 -37.31 -28.37 -6.69
N GLU A 127 -36.29 -29.08 -7.16
CA GLU A 127 -35.01 -28.49 -7.58
C GLU A 127 -35.19 -27.35 -8.60
N ALA A 128 -36.17 -27.45 -9.50
CA ALA A 128 -36.47 -26.41 -10.48
C ALA A 128 -36.96 -25.08 -9.87
N GLN A 129 -37.43 -25.10 -8.61
CA GLN A 129 -37.83 -23.90 -7.87
C GLN A 129 -36.64 -23.24 -7.17
N ILE A 130 -35.58 -23.99 -6.87
CA ILE A 130 -34.33 -23.48 -6.32
C ILE A 130 -33.52 -22.90 -7.49
N THR A 131 -33.79 -21.64 -7.83
CA THR A 131 -33.08 -20.90 -8.90
C THR A 131 -32.00 -19.99 -8.31
N ALA A 132 -31.05 -19.49 -9.12
CA ALA A 132 -30.10 -18.45 -8.71
C ALA A 132 -30.77 -17.30 -7.96
N LYS A 133 -31.87 -16.78 -8.53
CA LYS A 133 -32.66 -15.70 -7.92
C LYS A 133 -33.24 -16.10 -6.55
N TRP A 134 -33.66 -17.36 -6.42
CA TRP A 134 -34.16 -17.89 -5.16
C TRP A 134 -33.03 -17.96 -4.13
N LEU A 135 -31.87 -18.52 -4.47
CA LEU A 135 -30.70 -18.63 -3.58
C LEU A 135 -30.13 -17.26 -3.16
N ILE A 136 -30.16 -16.28 -4.06
CA ILE A 136 -29.78 -14.89 -3.72
C ILE A 136 -30.73 -14.32 -2.66
N ALA A 137 -32.02 -14.64 -2.72
CA ALA A 137 -33.02 -14.17 -1.75
C ALA A 137 -33.05 -14.97 -0.42
N HIS A 138 -32.30 -16.07 -0.31
CA HIS A 138 -32.20 -16.92 0.88
C HIS A 138 -30.73 -17.00 1.30
N SER A 139 -30.28 -15.97 2.01
CA SER A 139 -28.86 -15.76 2.35
C SER A 139 -28.30 -16.77 3.35
N GLU A 140 -29.16 -17.51 4.06
CA GLU A 140 -28.77 -18.59 4.94
C GLU A 140 -27.99 -19.70 4.20
N TYR A 141 -28.33 -19.95 2.93
CA TYR A 141 -27.64 -20.92 2.08
C TYR A 141 -26.35 -20.33 1.52
N GLY A 142 -25.22 -20.94 1.90
CA GLY A 142 -23.88 -20.41 1.66
C GLY A 142 -23.48 -19.28 2.60
N GLY A 143 -24.30 -18.91 3.59
CA GLY A 143 -24.01 -17.81 4.52
C GLY A 143 -23.21 -18.19 5.76
N SER A 144 -22.93 -19.48 5.96
CA SER A 144 -22.11 -19.99 7.07
C SER A 144 -21.45 -21.32 6.68
N GLU A 145 -20.40 -21.73 7.42
CA GLU A 145 -19.71 -23.00 7.23
C GLU A 145 -20.68 -24.21 7.22
N GLY A 146 -21.63 -24.24 8.18
CA GLY A 146 -22.61 -25.32 8.28
C GLY A 146 -23.68 -25.33 7.18
N MET A 147 -23.72 -24.29 6.35
CA MET A 147 -24.61 -24.17 5.18
C MET A 147 -23.80 -24.00 3.89
N ALA A 148 -22.53 -24.43 3.88
CA ALA A 148 -21.66 -24.33 2.71
C ALA A 148 -22.28 -25.03 1.48
N LEU A 149 -22.09 -24.43 0.31
CA LEU A 149 -22.67 -24.89 -0.94
C LEU A 149 -21.66 -25.74 -1.72
N THR A 150 -22.18 -26.67 -2.52
CA THR A 150 -21.38 -27.27 -3.59
C THR A 150 -20.89 -26.18 -4.56
N SER A 151 -19.70 -26.35 -5.12
CA SER A 151 -19.03 -25.34 -5.97
C SER A 151 -19.91 -24.81 -7.11
N ASP A 152 -20.67 -25.67 -7.79
CA ASP A 152 -21.54 -25.26 -8.89
C ASP A 152 -22.63 -24.25 -8.46
N ILE A 153 -23.20 -24.42 -7.28
CA ILE A 153 -24.28 -23.57 -6.76
C ILE A 153 -23.72 -22.35 -6.03
N GLY A 154 -22.62 -22.51 -5.30
CA GLY A 154 -21.89 -21.39 -4.70
C GLY A 154 -21.46 -20.38 -5.77
N MET A 155 -20.90 -20.86 -6.87
CA MET A 155 -20.54 -20.00 -8.01
C MET A 155 -21.77 -19.41 -8.73
N GLU A 156 -22.93 -20.07 -8.74
CA GLU A 156 -24.18 -19.49 -9.26
C GLU A 156 -24.65 -18.30 -8.42
N VAL A 157 -24.55 -18.39 -7.09
CA VAL A 157 -24.87 -17.30 -6.17
C VAL A 157 -23.88 -16.15 -6.33
N TRP A 158 -22.58 -16.46 -6.26
CA TRP A 158 -21.51 -15.47 -6.45
C TRP A 158 -21.70 -14.68 -7.74
N ASN A 159 -21.88 -15.39 -8.86
CA ASN A 159 -22.03 -14.76 -10.16
C ASN A 159 -23.32 -13.93 -10.29
N GLY A 160 -24.35 -14.24 -9.51
CA GLY A 160 -25.60 -13.47 -9.49
C GLY A 160 -25.54 -12.20 -8.66
N LEU A 161 -24.54 -12.08 -7.78
CA LEU A 161 -24.28 -10.91 -6.94
C LEU A 161 -23.27 -9.94 -7.58
N SER A 162 -22.47 -10.42 -8.53
CA SER A 162 -21.38 -9.67 -9.17
C SER A 162 -21.62 -9.31 -10.64
N GLY A 163 -20.85 -8.34 -11.16
CA GLY A 163 -20.80 -7.94 -12.56
C GLY A 163 -21.79 -6.86 -12.97
N TRP A 164 -22.08 -6.82 -14.28
CA TRP A 164 -22.95 -5.84 -14.92
C TRP A 164 -24.28 -5.59 -14.18
N ASP A 165 -24.65 -4.30 -14.09
CA ASP A 165 -25.86 -3.80 -13.42
C ASP A 165 -25.92 -4.08 -11.89
N LYS A 166 -24.80 -4.44 -11.27
CA LYS A 166 -24.68 -4.55 -9.80
C LYS A 166 -23.95 -3.32 -9.25
N PRO A 167 -24.39 -2.80 -8.09
CA PRO A 167 -23.60 -1.81 -7.38
C PRO A 167 -22.28 -2.42 -6.90
N ALA A 168 -21.31 -1.56 -6.58
CA ALA A 168 -20.08 -1.98 -5.92
C ALA A 168 -20.40 -2.75 -4.62
N HIS A 169 -19.59 -3.77 -4.31
CA HIS A 169 -19.84 -4.67 -3.19
C HIS A 169 -18.55 -5.24 -2.60
N SER A 170 -18.54 -5.49 -1.31
CA SER A 170 -17.44 -6.11 -0.58
C SER A 170 -17.73 -7.58 -0.24
N ASN A 171 -18.47 -8.29 -1.11
CA ASN A 171 -18.78 -9.71 -0.94
C ASN A 171 -17.53 -10.60 -0.88
N TRP A 172 -17.59 -11.67 -0.08
CA TRP A 172 -16.49 -12.61 0.10
C TRP A 172 -16.84 -14.01 -0.42
N LEU A 173 -15.92 -14.62 -1.18
CA LEU A 173 -16.03 -15.99 -1.68
C LEU A 173 -15.00 -16.87 -0.95
N LEU A 174 -15.47 -17.84 -0.17
CA LEU A 174 -14.64 -18.65 0.72
C LEU A 174 -14.65 -20.12 0.27
N PHE A 175 -13.48 -20.68 -0.03
CA PHE A 175 -13.31 -22.09 -0.40
C PHE A 175 -12.80 -22.92 0.78
N GLU A 176 -13.44 -24.05 1.07
CA GLU A 176 -12.99 -24.92 2.16
C GLU A 176 -11.60 -25.50 1.87
N ARG A 177 -10.70 -25.40 2.85
CA ARG A 177 -9.35 -26.00 2.85
C ARG A 177 -9.41 -27.52 2.71
N GLY A 178 -8.35 -28.11 2.16
CA GLY A 178 -8.21 -29.54 1.93
C GLY A 178 -8.87 -30.07 0.65
N TYR A 179 -9.46 -29.21 -0.17
CA TYR A 179 -10.16 -29.60 -1.40
C TYR A 179 -9.59 -28.96 -2.66
N GLN A 180 -9.86 -29.61 -3.80
CA GLN A 180 -9.59 -29.08 -5.14
C GLN A 180 -10.90 -28.70 -5.81
N TYR A 181 -10.92 -27.50 -6.40
CA TYR A 181 -12.07 -26.93 -7.09
C TYR A 181 -11.78 -26.81 -8.59
N ASP A 182 -12.38 -27.74 -9.34
CA ASP A 182 -12.30 -27.75 -10.79
C ASP A 182 -13.46 -26.99 -11.43
N ASN A 183 -13.18 -26.30 -12.54
CA ASN A 183 -14.20 -25.61 -13.34
C ASN A 183 -15.06 -24.60 -12.56
N THR A 184 -14.47 -23.85 -11.61
CA THR A 184 -15.13 -22.73 -10.91
C THR A 184 -15.62 -21.63 -11.86
N GLY A 185 -15.18 -21.67 -13.13
CA GLY A 185 -15.53 -20.68 -14.13
C GLY A 185 -14.68 -19.43 -13.96
N ASN A 186 -15.24 -18.26 -14.28
CA ASN A 186 -14.55 -17.01 -14.03
C ASN A 186 -14.96 -16.45 -12.67
N MET A 187 -14.04 -16.44 -11.70
CA MET A 187 -14.32 -15.95 -10.35
C MET A 187 -14.47 -14.43 -10.30
N ILE A 188 -13.88 -13.68 -11.22
CA ILE A 188 -14.04 -12.23 -11.27
C ILE A 188 -14.86 -11.85 -12.49
N ILE A 189 -16.13 -11.52 -12.28
CA ILE A 189 -16.97 -11.05 -13.37
C ILE A 189 -16.51 -9.65 -13.80
N ARG A 190 -16.43 -9.45 -15.11
CA ARG A 190 -16.16 -8.13 -15.71
C ARG A 190 -17.14 -7.07 -15.20
N ASP A 191 -16.71 -5.82 -15.05
CA ASP A 191 -17.56 -4.70 -14.57
C ASP A 191 -17.99 -4.88 -13.10
N THR A 192 -17.14 -5.50 -12.27
CA THR A 192 -17.35 -5.64 -10.82
C THR A 192 -16.37 -4.77 -10.06
N HIS A 193 -16.83 -4.16 -8.98
CA HIS A 193 -16.06 -3.23 -8.16
C HIS A 193 -16.24 -3.57 -6.68
N GLY A 194 -15.15 -3.64 -5.92
CA GLY A 194 -15.19 -3.48 -4.46
C GLY A 194 -15.74 -2.10 -4.09
N GLU A 195 -16.34 -1.96 -2.90
CA GLU A 195 -16.98 -0.71 -2.47
C GLU A 195 -15.98 0.45 -2.38
N SER A 196 -14.75 0.15 -1.97
CA SER A 196 -13.61 1.06 -1.98
C SER A 196 -12.31 0.25 -1.86
N GLU A 197 -11.18 0.94 -1.86
CA GLU A 197 -9.85 0.39 -1.60
C GLU A 197 -9.78 -0.31 -0.25
N LEU A 198 -10.46 0.21 0.78
CA LEU A 198 -10.56 -0.38 2.13
C LEU A 198 -11.57 -1.53 2.21
N HIS A 199 -12.58 -1.55 1.34
CA HIS A 199 -13.68 -2.52 1.35
C HIS A 199 -13.71 -3.34 0.04
N PRO A 200 -12.67 -4.13 -0.24
CA PRO A 200 -12.55 -4.85 -1.49
C PRO A 200 -13.47 -6.08 -1.55
N MET A 201 -13.60 -6.65 -2.75
CA MET A 201 -14.01 -8.05 -2.86
C MET A 201 -12.88 -8.95 -2.37
N HIS A 202 -13.24 -10.01 -1.63
CA HIS A 202 -12.26 -10.94 -1.08
C HIS A 202 -12.53 -12.37 -1.53
N ILE A 203 -11.51 -13.04 -2.06
CA ILE A 203 -11.58 -14.44 -2.45
C ILE A 203 -10.54 -15.18 -1.62
N THR A 204 -10.99 -16.09 -0.77
CA THR A 204 -10.17 -16.67 0.31
C THR A 204 -10.57 -18.09 0.66
N SER A 205 -10.00 -18.63 1.74
CA SER A 205 -10.30 -19.95 2.26
C SER A 205 -11.09 -19.93 3.57
N TRP A 206 -11.56 -21.09 4.01
CA TRP A 206 -12.06 -21.35 5.36
C TRP A 206 -11.80 -22.81 5.76
N GLY A 207 -11.92 -23.14 7.05
CA GLY A 207 -11.77 -24.50 7.55
C GLY A 207 -10.30 -24.90 7.78
N GLU A 208 -10.02 -26.20 7.71
CA GLU A 208 -8.73 -26.79 8.11
C GLU A 208 -8.10 -27.60 6.97
N GLY A 209 -6.77 -27.74 6.97
CA GLY A 209 -6.03 -28.55 5.99
C GLY A 209 -5.16 -27.72 5.04
N ASP A 210 -4.81 -28.29 3.88
CA ASP A 210 -4.00 -27.62 2.86
C ASP A 210 -4.81 -26.50 2.17
N GLN A 211 -4.13 -25.53 1.56
CA GLN A 211 -4.80 -24.47 0.80
C GLN A 211 -5.76 -25.03 -0.27
N PRO A 212 -6.93 -24.39 -0.51
CA PRO A 212 -7.82 -24.77 -1.59
C PRO A 212 -7.13 -24.67 -2.95
N ILE A 213 -7.19 -25.74 -3.73
CA ILE A 213 -6.57 -25.79 -5.06
C ILE A 213 -7.56 -25.30 -6.11
N ILE A 214 -7.28 -24.17 -6.75
CA ILE A 214 -8.07 -23.60 -7.83
C ILE A 214 -7.40 -23.88 -9.19
N THR A 215 -7.97 -24.82 -9.95
CA THR A 215 -7.39 -25.21 -11.26
C THR A 215 -7.84 -24.32 -12.42
N SER A 216 -8.88 -23.51 -12.22
CA SER A 216 -9.35 -22.54 -13.21
C SER A 216 -8.48 -21.28 -13.19
N GLN A 217 -8.17 -20.73 -14.36
CA GLN A 217 -7.42 -19.49 -14.46
C GLN A 217 -8.24 -18.30 -13.93
N VAL A 218 -7.62 -17.46 -13.08
CA VAL A 218 -8.17 -16.16 -12.67
C VAL A 218 -8.06 -15.21 -13.87
N ARG A 219 -9.19 -14.66 -14.34
CA ARG A 219 -9.21 -13.76 -15.51
C ARG A 219 -9.95 -12.46 -15.21
N MET A 220 -9.25 -11.35 -15.37
CA MET A 220 -9.78 -9.99 -15.25
C MET A 220 -9.56 -9.29 -16.58
N TYR A 221 -10.62 -9.10 -17.38
CA TYR A 221 -10.51 -8.61 -18.76
C TYR A 221 -11.82 -8.01 -19.29
N GLN A 222 -11.72 -7.25 -20.39
CA GLN A 222 -12.81 -6.62 -21.20
C GLN A 222 -13.50 -5.39 -20.63
N LYS A 223 -13.66 -5.28 -19.31
CA LYS A 223 -14.34 -4.15 -18.66
C LYS A 223 -13.60 -3.76 -17.38
N PRO A 224 -13.67 -2.48 -16.96
CA PRO A 224 -13.07 -2.04 -15.72
C PRO A 224 -13.50 -2.93 -14.55
N ILE A 225 -12.55 -3.24 -13.69
CA ILE A 225 -12.72 -3.96 -12.43
C ILE A 225 -11.86 -3.20 -11.41
N SER A 226 -12.24 -3.17 -10.14
CA SER A 226 -11.40 -2.55 -9.12
C SER A 226 -11.59 -3.20 -7.74
N ASN A 227 -10.55 -3.06 -6.90
CA ASN A 227 -10.55 -3.42 -5.47
C ASN A 227 -10.81 -4.92 -5.25
N VAL A 228 -9.82 -5.74 -5.59
CA VAL A 228 -9.91 -7.19 -5.53
C VAL A 228 -8.74 -7.77 -4.74
N VAL A 229 -9.05 -8.55 -3.71
CA VAL A 229 -8.07 -9.21 -2.85
C VAL A 229 -8.24 -10.72 -2.94
N PHE A 230 -7.12 -11.42 -3.11
CA PHE A 230 -7.03 -12.87 -2.96
C PHE A 230 -6.11 -13.18 -1.78
N THR A 231 -6.56 -14.04 -0.88
CA THR A 231 -5.68 -14.58 0.16
C THR A 231 -5.78 -16.09 0.25
N ASP A 232 -4.68 -16.75 0.61
CA ASP A 232 -4.69 -18.12 1.12
C ASP A 232 -5.26 -19.18 0.14
N LEU A 233 -4.73 -19.22 -1.10
CA LEU A 233 -5.18 -20.11 -2.18
C LEU A 233 -4.01 -20.66 -3.01
N ASP A 234 -4.15 -21.89 -3.52
CA ASP A 234 -3.28 -22.47 -4.56
C ASP A 234 -3.90 -22.23 -5.96
N LEU A 235 -3.45 -21.18 -6.65
CA LEU A 235 -3.95 -20.71 -7.94
C LEU A 235 -3.23 -21.39 -9.12
N ARG A 236 -3.34 -22.72 -9.24
CA ARG A 236 -2.70 -23.52 -10.33
C ARG A 236 -3.07 -23.10 -11.74
N GLY A 237 -4.24 -22.50 -11.91
CA GLY A 237 -4.69 -21.96 -13.20
C GLY A 237 -3.94 -20.70 -13.65
N GLY A 238 -3.18 -20.06 -12.74
CA GLY A 238 -2.50 -18.79 -12.96
C GLY A 238 -3.44 -17.59 -12.99
N VAL A 239 -2.85 -16.41 -13.15
CA VAL A 239 -3.56 -15.12 -13.13
C VAL A 239 -3.33 -14.37 -14.44
N SER A 240 -4.41 -13.86 -15.03
CA SER A 240 -4.36 -12.91 -16.14
C SER A 240 -5.18 -11.66 -15.83
N ASN A 241 -4.53 -10.50 -15.78
CA ASN A 241 -5.17 -9.22 -15.50
C ASN A 241 -4.91 -8.21 -16.61
N LEU A 242 -5.97 -7.71 -17.26
CA LEU A 242 -5.93 -6.72 -18.33
C LEU A 242 -6.95 -5.60 -18.12
N SER A 243 -7.58 -5.52 -16.94
CA SER A 243 -8.62 -4.51 -16.67
C SER A 243 -8.98 -4.26 -15.21
N ALA A 244 -8.29 -4.90 -14.24
CA ALA A 244 -8.53 -4.69 -12.82
C ALA A 244 -7.40 -3.86 -12.19
N ASP A 245 -7.76 -2.68 -11.68
CA ASP A 245 -6.89 -1.86 -10.84
C ASP A 245 -7.04 -2.28 -9.37
N ASN A 246 -6.06 -1.96 -8.53
CA ASN A 246 -6.08 -2.27 -7.08
C ASN A 246 -6.28 -3.78 -6.85
N THR A 247 -5.28 -4.57 -7.25
CA THR A 247 -5.28 -6.02 -7.04
C THR A 247 -4.19 -6.45 -6.09
N LEU A 248 -4.56 -7.20 -5.05
CA LEU A 248 -3.66 -7.67 -4.01
C LEU A 248 -3.78 -9.19 -3.88
N PHE A 249 -2.64 -9.88 -3.92
CA PHE A 249 -2.52 -11.30 -3.67
C PHE A 249 -1.60 -11.50 -2.46
N SER A 250 -2.10 -12.15 -1.42
CA SER A 250 -1.32 -12.49 -0.21
C SER A 250 -1.44 -13.96 0.12
N ASP A 251 -0.39 -14.59 0.63
CA ASP A 251 -0.44 -15.99 1.09
C ASP A 251 -0.89 -16.94 -0.02
N VAL A 252 -0.65 -16.59 -1.29
CA VAL A 252 -1.06 -17.41 -2.43
C VAL A 252 0.10 -18.25 -2.91
N SER A 253 -0.23 -19.46 -3.35
CA SER A 253 0.70 -20.30 -4.10
C SER A 253 0.31 -20.37 -5.56
N LEU A 254 1.31 -20.28 -6.44
CA LEU A 254 1.16 -20.47 -7.88
C LEU A 254 2.14 -21.53 -8.34
N SER A 255 1.61 -22.61 -8.88
CA SER A 255 2.37 -23.65 -9.56
C SER A 255 1.83 -23.87 -10.98
N VAL A 256 2.70 -24.31 -11.90
CA VAL A 256 2.37 -24.55 -13.33
C VAL A 256 2.19 -23.27 -14.15
N SER A 257 1.29 -22.36 -13.75
CA SER A 257 1.00 -21.12 -14.46
C SER A 257 1.28 -19.91 -13.58
N GLY A 258 1.96 -18.90 -14.15
CA GLY A 258 2.32 -17.68 -13.45
C GLY A 258 1.28 -16.56 -13.53
N ILE A 259 1.76 -15.35 -13.25
CA ILE A 259 1.03 -14.09 -13.31
C ILE A 259 1.38 -13.36 -14.61
N GLY A 260 0.36 -12.95 -15.36
CA GLY A 260 0.52 -12.10 -16.54
C GLY A 260 -0.42 -10.91 -16.51
N MET A 261 0.11 -9.69 -16.49
CA MET A 261 -0.70 -8.48 -16.39
C MET A 261 -0.26 -7.37 -17.34
N GLY A 262 -1.20 -6.48 -17.70
CA GLY A 262 -0.85 -5.20 -18.31
C GLY A 262 -2.01 -4.27 -18.64
N GLY A 263 -1.72 -2.97 -18.63
CA GLY A 263 -2.69 -1.89 -18.84
C GLY A 263 -3.61 -1.65 -17.64
N VAL A 264 -3.08 -1.84 -16.43
CA VAL A 264 -3.76 -1.73 -15.13
C VAL A 264 -2.79 -1.18 -14.11
N ASP A 265 -3.28 -0.57 -13.03
CA ASP A 265 -2.44 0.03 -11.99
C ASP A 265 -2.64 -0.59 -10.62
N ARG A 266 -1.60 -0.49 -9.79
CA ARG A 266 -1.55 -0.92 -8.38
C ARG A 266 -1.76 -2.42 -8.19
N PHE A 267 -0.66 -3.16 -8.40
CA PHE A 267 -0.57 -4.60 -8.17
C PHE A 267 0.37 -4.91 -7.01
N THR A 268 -0.13 -5.70 -6.06
CA THR A 268 0.63 -6.17 -4.91
C THR A 268 0.64 -7.69 -4.85
N LEU A 269 1.84 -8.25 -4.69
CA LEU A 269 2.08 -9.64 -4.31
C LEU A 269 2.84 -9.62 -2.97
N HIS A 270 2.17 -10.06 -1.91
CA HIS A 270 2.68 -10.10 -0.55
C HIS A 270 2.79 -11.56 -0.10
N ASP A 271 3.84 -11.89 0.65
CA ASP A 271 4.06 -13.18 1.30
C ASP A 271 3.54 -14.41 0.52
N SER A 272 4.08 -14.63 -0.68
CA SER A 272 3.53 -15.61 -1.62
C SER A 272 4.61 -16.54 -2.19
N VAL A 273 4.16 -17.63 -2.82
CA VAL A 273 5.06 -18.59 -3.47
C VAL A 273 4.70 -18.78 -4.94
N ILE A 274 5.66 -18.52 -5.82
CA ILE A 274 5.57 -18.84 -7.25
C ILE A 274 6.64 -19.86 -7.59
N THR A 275 6.24 -21.06 -7.99
CA THR A 275 7.16 -22.17 -8.24
C THR A 275 6.83 -22.92 -9.52
N ASP A 276 7.86 -23.42 -10.19
CA ASP A 276 7.73 -24.42 -11.26
C ASP A 276 6.75 -23.98 -12.36
N THR A 277 6.70 -22.68 -12.69
CA THR A 277 5.81 -22.18 -13.75
C THR A 277 6.43 -22.40 -15.12
N HIS A 278 5.77 -23.10 -16.03
CA HIS A 278 6.33 -23.42 -17.34
C HIS A 278 5.24 -23.83 -18.32
N ASN A 279 5.56 -23.77 -19.61
CA ASN A 279 4.67 -24.29 -20.63
C ASN A 279 4.54 -25.81 -20.48
N VAL A 280 3.33 -26.30 -20.25
CA VAL A 280 3.05 -27.74 -20.06
C VAL A 280 3.08 -28.57 -21.35
N LYS A 281 3.19 -27.91 -22.51
CA LYS A 281 3.31 -28.57 -23.82
C LYS A 281 4.10 -27.71 -24.81
N PRO A 282 4.84 -28.34 -25.73
CA PRO A 282 5.53 -27.63 -26.80
C PRO A 282 4.57 -27.11 -27.88
N ASP A 283 4.94 -26.01 -28.53
CA ASP A 283 4.33 -25.55 -29.78
C ASP A 283 5.19 -26.02 -30.98
N GLY A 284 4.97 -27.27 -31.40
CA GLY A 284 5.63 -27.88 -32.56
C GLY A 284 6.54 -29.08 -32.26
N GLU A 285 7.46 -29.37 -33.19
CA GLU A 285 8.41 -30.50 -33.10
C GLU A 285 9.61 -30.23 -32.18
N VAL A 286 9.79 -28.97 -31.78
CA VAL A 286 10.76 -28.50 -30.78
C VAL A 286 10.05 -27.56 -29.82
N TRP A 287 10.55 -27.46 -28.60
CA TRP A 287 10.12 -26.44 -27.67
C TRP A 287 10.35 -25.05 -28.28
N SER A 288 9.29 -24.25 -28.28
CA SER A 288 9.28 -22.86 -28.72
C SER A 288 8.31 -22.07 -27.84
N GLY A 289 8.40 -20.74 -27.87
CA GLY A 289 7.63 -19.85 -27.00
C GLY A 289 8.40 -19.35 -25.79
N THR A 290 7.69 -18.61 -24.94
CA THR A 290 8.23 -17.91 -23.78
C THR A 290 7.31 -18.11 -22.59
N SER A 291 7.86 -18.17 -21.39
CA SER A 291 7.08 -18.21 -20.15
C SER A 291 7.77 -17.39 -19.06
N ALA A 292 7.01 -16.94 -18.08
CA ALA A 292 7.53 -16.32 -16.89
C ALA A 292 6.69 -16.70 -15.67
N GLY A 293 7.29 -16.66 -14.48
CA GLY A 293 6.55 -16.72 -13.22
C GLY A 293 5.71 -15.46 -13.03
N ILE A 294 6.30 -14.30 -13.33
CA ILE A 294 5.63 -13.00 -13.34
C ILE A 294 5.99 -12.27 -14.65
N PHE A 295 4.98 -11.79 -15.37
CA PHE A 295 5.12 -10.88 -16.50
C PHE A 295 4.20 -9.67 -16.32
N LEU A 296 4.77 -8.47 -16.21
CA LEU A 296 4.02 -7.21 -16.10
C LEU A 296 4.48 -6.21 -17.16
N GLY A 297 3.54 -5.40 -17.66
CA GLY A 297 3.87 -4.24 -18.50
C GLY A 297 2.72 -3.26 -18.63
N ASP A 298 3.04 -1.97 -18.69
CA ASP A 298 2.04 -0.88 -18.69
C ASP A 298 1.27 -0.87 -17.36
N ILE A 299 2.02 -0.74 -16.26
CA ILE A 299 1.54 -0.79 -14.87
C ILE A 299 2.35 0.19 -14.02
N GLU A 300 1.68 1.03 -13.24
CA GLU A 300 2.26 1.86 -12.18
C GLU A 300 1.90 1.34 -10.78
N GLY A 301 2.80 1.48 -9.80
CA GLY A 301 2.57 1.11 -8.40
C GLY A 301 2.63 -0.40 -8.16
N VAL A 302 3.79 -1.02 -8.44
CA VAL A 302 3.98 -2.46 -8.24
C VAL A 302 4.69 -2.71 -6.91
N LEU A 303 4.09 -3.52 -6.05
CA LEU A 303 4.72 -4.04 -4.83
C LEU A 303 4.86 -5.56 -4.94
N ILE A 304 6.08 -6.07 -4.80
CA ILE A 304 6.34 -7.50 -4.63
C ILE A 304 7.25 -7.67 -3.43
N GLU A 305 6.71 -8.26 -2.36
CA GLU A 305 7.44 -8.43 -1.11
C GLU A 305 7.21 -9.77 -0.44
N GLY A 306 8.17 -10.19 0.40
CA GLY A 306 8.10 -11.44 1.17
C GLY A 306 8.00 -12.72 0.30
N THR A 307 8.20 -12.64 -1.01
CA THR A 307 7.79 -13.70 -1.93
C THR A 307 8.94 -14.65 -2.30
N VAL A 308 8.66 -15.96 -2.32
CA VAL A 308 9.55 -16.97 -2.90
C VAL A 308 9.21 -17.20 -4.37
N ILE A 309 10.13 -16.87 -5.26
CA ILE A 309 9.98 -17.04 -6.72
C ILE A 309 11.04 -18.02 -7.22
N HIS A 310 10.63 -19.24 -7.53
CA HIS A 310 11.51 -20.37 -7.74
C HIS A 310 11.26 -21.08 -9.08
N HIS A 311 12.34 -21.49 -9.74
CA HIS A 311 12.34 -22.47 -10.83
C HIS A 311 11.27 -22.21 -11.91
N SER A 312 11.19 -20.96 -12.37
CA SER A 312 10.22 -20.62 -13.41
C SER A 312 10.86 -20.60 -14.80
N ALA A 313 10.05 -21.04 -15.75
CA ALA A 313 10.18 -20.99 -17.19
C ALA A 313 11.15 -21.98 -17.86
N TRP A 314 11.41 -23.12 -17.22
CA TRP A 314 12.14 -24.28 -17.77
C TRP A 314 11.93 -25.51 -16.87
N GLN A 315 12.41 -26.69 -17.26
CA GLN A 315 12.25 -27.96 -16.50
C GLN A 315 13.57 -28.74 -16.43
N ASP A 316 13.84 -29.45 -15.34
CA ASP A 316 15.12 -30.14 -15.10
C ASP A 316 15.52 -31.15 -16.18
N ASP A 317 14.56 -31.88 -16.75
CA ASP A 317 14.79 -32.94 -17.74
C ASP A 317 14.93 -32.40 -19.18
N TYR A 318 15.06 -31.09 -19.35
CA TYR A 318 15.14 -30.48 -20.67
C TYR A 318 16.31 -31.00 -21.50
N LEU A 319 16.09 -31.05 -22.81
CA LEU A 319 17.15 -31.37 -23.77
C LEU A 319 17.68 -30.08 -24.40
N PRO A 320 19.01 -29.84 -24.43
CA PRO A 320 19.57 -28.58 -24.93
C PRO A 320 19.24 -28.24 -26.38
N ASN A 321 18.85 -29.22 -27.19
CA ASN A 321 18.44 -28.98 -28.58
C ASN A 321 16.95 -28.60 -28.71
N GLY A 322 16.24 -28.43 -27.59
CA GLY A 322 14.80 -28.16 -27.54
C GLY A 322 13.94 -29.34 -27.96
N SER A 323 14.48 -30.56 -27.96
CA SER A 323 13.68 -31.76 -28.25
C SER A 323 12.56 -31.91 -27.23
N THR A 324 11.37 -32.24 -27.73
CA THR A 324 10.15 -32.49 -26.93
C THR A 324 10.17 -33.84 -26.20
N LEU A 325 11.29 -34.58 -26.26
CA LEU A 325 11.51 -35.79 -25.47
C LEU A 325 11.86 -35.50 -24.00
N GLY A 326 12.27 -34.27 -23.68
CA GLY A 326 12.40 -33.74 -22.33
C GLY A 326 11.53 -32.50 -22.14
N GLY A 327 11.60 -31.88 -20.97
CA GLY A 327 10.85 -30.68 -20.64
C GLY A 327 11.32 -29.39 -21.32
N GLN A 328 10.64 -28.29 -21.00
CA GLN A 328 10.91 -26.97 -21.58
C GLN A 328 12.36 -26.52 -21.28
N PRO A 329 13.18 -26.20 -22.30
CA PRO A 329 14.51 -25.68 -22.10
C PRO A 329 14.48 -24.20 -21.67
N PRO A 330 15.52 -23.72 -20.96
CA PRO A 330 15.70 -22.31 -20.69
C PRO A 330 15.92 -21.54 -22.00
N THR A 331 15.49 -20.27 -22.03
CA THR A 331 15.71 -19.35 -23.16
C THR A 331 15.93 -17.92 -22.66
N LEU A 332 16.56 -17.07 -23.48
CA LEU A 332 16.79 -15.65 -23.14
C LEU A 332 15.51 -14.81 -22.96
N PHE A 333 14.35 -15.35 -23.34
CA PHE A 333 13.04 -14.72 -23.23
C PHE A 333 12.16 -15.29 -22.11
N SER A 334 12.72 -16.18 -21.29
CA SER A 334 12.01 -16.91 -20.23
C SER A 334 12.63 -16.59 -18.87
N HIS A 335 11.81 -16.26 -17.88
CA HIS A 335 12.25 -15.56 -16.66
C HIS A 335 11.51 -16.04 -15.41
N ASN A 336 12.08 -15.80 -14.23
CA ASN A 336 11.28 -15.78 -13.01
C ASN A 336 10.37 -14.54 -13.04
N VAL A 337 10.97 -13.35 -13.03
CA VAL A 337 10.26 -12.07 -13.10
C VAL A 337 10.66 -11.29 -14.36
N TYR A 338 9.68 -10.82 -15.12
CA TYR A 338 9.85 -9.94 -16.26
C TYR A 338 8.94 -8.72 -16.14
N LEU A 339 9.52 -7.56 -15.90
CA LEU A 339 8.84 -6.26 -15.94
C LEU A 339 9.28 -5.50 -17.21
N GLN A 340 8.31 -5.03 -17.99
CA GLN A 340 8.55 -4.29 -19.24
C GLN A 340 9.10 -2.87 -19.00
N ASN A 341 9.45 -2.18 -20.08
CA ASN A 341 9.96 -0.81 -20.03
C ASN A 341 8.90 0.23 -19.62
N THR A 342 7.63 -0.18 -19.58
CA THR A 342 6.46 0.63 -19.22
C THR A 342 5.94 0.31 -17.82
N THR A 343 6.75 -0.32 -16.96
CA THR A 343 6.45 -0.41 -15.54
C THR A 343 7.14 0.73 -14.79
N SER A 344 6.43 1.37 -13.86
CA SER A 344 6.96 2.44 -13.01
C SER A 344 6.50 2.29 -11.57
N ASP A 345 7.21 2.99 -10.67
CA ASP A 345 7.01 2.92 -9.21
C ASP A 345 7.00 1.47 -8.69
N VAL A 346 8.02 0.71 -9.09
CA VAL A 346 8.20 -0.69 -8.67
C VAL A 346 8.97 -0.73 -7.36
N THR A 347 8.43 -1.43 -6.37
CA THR A 347 9.10 -1.83 -5.13
C THR A 347 9.18 -3.35 -5.08
N PHE A 348 10.40 -3.85 -4.91
CA PHE A 348 10.70 -5.28 -4.94
C PHE A 348 11.65 -5.60 -3.78
N ARG A 349 11.12 -6.12 -2.67
CA ARG A 349 11.91 -6.28 -1.45
C ARG A 349 11.66 -7.58 -0.71
N ASP A 350 12.63 -8.01 0.10
CA ASP A 350 12.47 -9.16 0.99
C ASP A 350 12.14 -10.49 0.27
N ASN A 351 12.48 -10.60 -1.02
CA ASN A 351 12.14 -11.76 -1.84
C ASN A 351 13.31 -12.77 -1.98
N ILE A 352 12.98 -14.04 -2.16
CA ILE A 352 13.94 -15.09 -2.54
C ILE A 352 13.67 -15.53 -3.99
N ILE A 353 14.59 -15.23 -4.89
CA ILE A 353 14.46 -15.46 -6.33
C ILE A 353 15.49 -16.46 -6.78
N SER A 354 15.06 -17.66 -7.16
CA SER A 354 16.00 -18.74 -7.44
C SER A 354 15.72 -19.53 -8.70
N GLN A 355 16.81 -20.02 -9.31
CA GLN A 355 16.79 -20.96 -10.42
C GLN A 355 15.92 -20.56 -11.62
N GLY A 356 15.79 -19.26 -11.92
CA GLY A 356 15.08 -18.80 -13.12
C GLY A 356 15.78 -19.18 -14.42
N SER A 357 15.01 -19.30 -15.51
CA SER A 357 15.53 -19.66 -16.85
C SER A 357 16.66 -18.74 -17.32
N SER A 358 16.37 -17.47 -17.63
CA SER A 358 17.38 -16.49 -18.04
C SER A 358 17.64 -15.47 -16.95
N PHE A 359 16.60 -14.82 -16.41
CA PHE A 359 16.76 -13.83 -15.35
C PHE A 359 16.01 -14.28 -14.10
N GLY A 360 16.60 -14.00 -12.93
CA GLY A 360 15.87 -13.94 -11.67
C GLY A 360 14.82 -12.83 -11.76
N ALA A 361 15.27 -11.58 -11.95
CA ALA A 361 14.37 -10.47 -12.22
C ALA A 361 14.87 -9.55 -13.33
N GLN A 362 13.93 -9.05 -14.13
CA GLN A 362 14.16 -8.01 -15.11
C GLN A 362 13.30 -6.79 -14.78
N PHE A 363 13.92 -5.69 -14.38
CA PHE A 363 13.31 -4.41 -14.05
C PHE A 363 13.55 -3.42 -15.19
N ARG A 364 12.98 -3.66 -16.37
CA ARG A 364 13.33 -2.87 -17.56
C ARG A 364 13.01 -1.38 -17.37
N GLY A 365 11.95 -1.04 -16.64
CA GLY A 365 11.58 0.32 -16.26
C GLY A 365 12.37 0.94 -15.09
N GLY A 366 13.21 0.19 -14.37
CA GLY A 366 13.80 0.63 -13.10
C GLY A 366 12.92 0.30 -11.89
N ALA A 367 13.49 0.32 -10.68
CA ALA A 367 12.81 -0.10 -9.44
C ALA A 367 13.55 0.35 -8.16
N PHE A 368 12.84 0.34 -7.04
CA PHE A 368 13.43 0.23 -5.70
C PHE A 368 13.52 -1.27 -5.34
N VAL A 369 14.75 -1.76 -5.12
CA VAL A 369 15.07 -3.19 -4.96
C VAL A 369 15.95 -3.38 -3.73
N GLU A 370 15.39 -3.96 -2.67
CA GLU A 370 16.02 -4.01 -1.34
C GLU A 370 15.96 -5.41 -0.71
N ASP A 371 17.02 -5.85 -0.02
CA ASP A 371 17.02 -7.06 0.82
C ASP A 371 16.57 -8.36 0.12
N ASN A 372 16.82 -8.47 -1.19
CA ASN A 372 16.47 -9.68 -1.94
C ASN A 372 17.65 -10.65 -2.05
N VAL A 373 17.31 -11.93 -2.18
CA VAL A 373 18.26 -13.02 -2.47
C VAL A 373 18.07 -13.53 -3.90
N PHE A 374 19.07 -13.35 -4.75
CA PHE A 374 19.12 -13.91 -6.09
C PHE A 374 20.04 -15.14 -6.12
N LEU A 375 19.45 -16.33 -6.24
CA LEU A 375 20.12 -17.61 -6.04
C LEU A 375 20.10 -18.49 -7.29
N ASP A 376 21.26 -18.84 -7.84
CA ASP A 376 21.38 -19.81 -8.94
C ASP A 376 20.62 -19.41 -10.23
N ASN A 377 20.53 -18.11 -10.49
CA ASN A 377 19.96 -17.56 -11.71
C ASN A 377 21.05 -17.40 -12.78
N ASN A 378 20.70 -17.57 -14.06
CA ASN A 378 21.62 -17.33 -15.18
C ASN A 378 22.05 -15.84 -15.26
N VAL A 379 21.11 -14.95 -15.00
CA VAL A 379 21.32 -13.53 -14.67
C VAL A 379 20.52 -13.22 -13.42
N ALA A 380 21.11 -12.64 -12.40
CA ALA A 380 20.38 -12.34 -11.17
C ALA A 380 19.32 -11.25 -11.40
N ALA A 381 19.77 -10.05 -11.76
CA ALA A 381 18.92 -8.90 -11.97
C ALA A 381 19.35 -8.08 -13.19
N ASN A 382 18.41 -7.36 -13.81
CA ASN A 382 18.75 -6.26 -14.71
C ASN A 382 17.84 -5.05 -14.53
N PHE A 383 18.35 -3.88 -14.88
CA PHE A 383 17.57 -2.65 -14.97
C PHE A 383 18.10 -1.76 -16.10
N LEU A 384 17.18 -1.18 -16.87
CA LEU A 384 17.48 -0.60 -18.19
C LEU A 384 16.92 0.84 -18.37
N GLY A 385 16.30 1.42 -17.33
CA GLY A 385 15.86 2.82 -17.33
C GLY A 385 14.70 3.14 -18.27
N GLY A 386 13.97 2.11 -18.74
CA GLY A 386 12.89 2.24 -19.72
C GLY A 386 13.36 2.34 -21.18
N ASP A 387 14.67 2.35 -21.47
CA ASP A 387 15.17 2.49 -22.84
C ASP A 387 15.11 1.17 -23.62
N TYR A 388 13.97 0.96 -24.28
CA TYR A 388 13.71 -0.23 -25.09
C TYR A 388 13.11 0.14 -26.44
N GLN A 389 13.62 -0.47 -27.53
CA GLN A 389 13.14 -0.27 -28.90
C GLN A 389 13.01 1.20 -29.34
N GLY A 390 13.84 2.10 -28.79
CA GLY A 390 13.82 3.52 -29.11
C GLY A 390 12.87 4.37 -28.26
N ALA A 391 12.29 3.83 -27.19
CA ALA A 391 11.48 4.58 -26.23
C ALA A 391 12.28 5.68 -25.51
N GLY A 392 13.60 5.53 -25.37
CA GLY A 392 14.43 6.41 -24.55
C GLY A 392 14.26 6.13 -23.06
N PRO A 393 14.94 6.90 -22.19
CA PRO A 393 15.00 6.64 -20.75
C PRO A 393 13.70 7.10 -20.04
N ILE A 394 12.59 6.40 -20.31
CA ILE A 394 11.27 6.78 -19.78
C ILE A 394 11.01 6.28 -18.36
N GLY A 395 11.83 5.36 -17.86
CA GLY A 395 11.62 4.67 -16.59
C GLY A 395 12.14 5.43 -15.36
N ASN A 396 12.04 4.79 -14.19
CA ASN A 396 12.52 5.28 -12.91
C ASN A 396 14.04 5.08 -12.73
N PHE A 397 14.65 5.96 -11.94
CA PHE A 397 15.95 5.68 -11.33
C PHE A 397 15.87 4.39 -10.52
N THR A 398 16.99 3.68 -10.42
CA THR A 398 17.05 2.41 -9.69
C THR A 398 17.84 2.58 -8.40
N LEU A 399 17.22 2.22 -7.28
CA LEU A 399 17.91 1.99 -6.02
C LEU A 399 17.98 0.48 -5.83
N PHE A 400 19.17 -0.09 -5.97
CA PHE A 400 19.43 -1.50 -5.76
C PHE A 400 20.31 -1.61 -4.51
N THR A 401 19.71 -1.90 -3.36
CA THR A 401 20.40 -1.85 -2.06
C THR A 401 20.33 -3.16 -1.28
N ASP A 402 21.43 -3.55 -0.65
CA ASP A 402 21.53 -4.69 0.29
C ASP A 402 21.06 -6.06 -0.26
N ASN A 403 21.11 -6.23 -1.58
CA ASN A 403 20.76 -7.49 -2.21
C ASN A 403 21.94 -8.46 -2.20
N VAL A 404 21.64 -9.76 -2.09
CA VAL A 404 22.63 -10.85 -2.23
C VAL A 404 22.44 -11.57 -3.55
N VAL A 405 23.52 -11.73 -4.31
CA VAL A 405 23.58 -12.56 -5.51
C VAL A 405 24.60 -13.68 -5.28
N THR A 406 24.16 -14.93 -5.37
CA THR A 406 25.06 -16.08 -5.17
C THR A 406 24.65 -17.32 -5.96
N SER A 407 25.64 -18.13 -6.35
CA SER A 407 25.53 -19.21 -7.34
C SER A 407 25.04 -18.73 -8.71
N ALA A 408 25.78 -19.04 -9.77
CA ALA A 408 25.34 -18.82 -11.14
C ALA A 408 24.52 -19.99 -11.67
N GLY A 409 23.46 -19.73 -12.43
CA GLY A 409 22.54 -20.78 -12.87
C GLY A 409 23.12 -21.81 -13.84
N TYR A 410 24.01 -21.40 -14.75
CA TYR A 410 24.63 -22.25 -15.78
C TYR A 410 23.68 -23.13 -16.61
N LYS A 411 22.44 -22.69 -16.81
CA LYS A 411 21.42 -23.40 -17.58
C LYS A 411 21.69 -23.17 -19.09
N GLN A 412 22.28 -24.16 -19.76
CA GLN A 412 22.71 -24.05 -21.16
C GLN A 412 21.67 -24.60 -22.14
N THR A 413 21.53 -23.97 -23.30
CA THR A 413 20.74 -24.49 -24.42
C THR A 413 21.51 -24.31 -25.73
N THR A 414 21.32 -25.21 -26.68
CA THR A 414 21.87 -25.12 -28.04
C THR A 414 20.86 -24.50 -29.03
N LEU A 415 19.69 -24.12 -28.54
CA LEU A 415 18.77 -23.27 -29.29
C LEU A 415 19.44 -21.92 -29.58
N GLY A 416 19.11 -21.31 -30.73
CA GLY A 416 19.71 -20.04 -31.18
C GLY A 416 19.39 -18.82 -30.31
N ASN A 417 18.75 -19.01 -29.15
CA ASN A 417 18.29 -18.01 -28.19
C ASN A 417 18.78 -18.34 -26.76
N GLN A 418 20.00 -18.85 -26.61
CA GLN A 418 20.65 -19.00 -25.31
C GLN A 418 20.87 -17.61 -24.66
N GLY A 419 20.49 -17.47 -23.39
CA GLY A 419 20.81 -16.31 -22.56
C GLY A 419 22.25 -16.34 -22.03
N ALA A 420 22.59 -15.36 -21.20
CA ALA A 420 23.79 -15.44 -20.38
C ALA A 420 23.70 -16.60 -19.37
N LEU A 421 24.83 -17.08 -18.86
CA LEU A 421 24.90 -18.23 -17.94
C LEU A 421 25.30 -17.87 -16.50
N ASP A 422 26.02 -16.77 -16.36
CA ASP A 422 26.80 -16.42 -15.17
C ASP A 422 26.85 -14.90 -14.93
N TRP A 423 25.86 -14.14 -15.40
CA TRP A 423 25.84 -12.71 -15.09
C TRP A 423 25.29 -12.51 -13.68
N GLY A 424 25.93 -11.63 -12.92
CA GLY A 424 25.35 -11.14 -11.67
C GLY A 424 24.24 -10.14 -11.99
N VAL A 425 24.58 -8.86 -11.94
CA VAL A 425 23.66 -7.74 -12.16
C VAL A 425 24.01 -7.01 -13.45
N ARG A 426 23.02 -6.67 -14.27
CA ARG A 426 23.20 -5.81 -15.45
C ARG A 426 22.47 -4.48 -15.27
N ASN A 427 23.24 -3.39 -15.21
CA ASN A 427 22.74 -2.02 -15.22
C ASN A 427 22.95 -1.36 -16.60
N GLU A 428 21.89 -0.87 -17.24
CA GLU A 428 22.00 0.09 -18.36
C GLU A 428 21.13 1.33 -18.14
N ALA A 429 20.61 1.49 -16.93
CA ALA A 429 19.86 2.66 -16.49
C ALA A 429 20.83 3.79 -16.10
N ARG A 430 20.31 5.01 -16.12
CA ARG A 430 21.04 6.20 -15.69
C ARG A 430 20.80 6.44 -14.21
N ASP A 431 21.77 7.09 -13.58
CA ASP A 431 21.70 7.55 -12.18
C ASP A 431 21.22 6.48 -11.20
N SER A 432 21.64 5.22 -11.42
CA SER A 432 21.32 4.13 -10.49
C SER A 432 22.25 4.17 -9.28
N THR A 433 21.69 3.89 -8.10
CA THR A 433 22.41 3.69 -6.85
C THR A 433 22.51 2.20 -6.56
N LEU A 434 23.74 1.69 -6.45
CA LEU A 434 24.05 0.32 -6.04
C LEU A 434 24.74 0.36 -4.67
N LEU A 435 23.99 0.16 -3.59
CA LEU A 435 24.48 0.33 -2.22
C LEU A 435 24.45 -0.99 -1.44
N GLY A 436 25.49 -1.33 -0.68
CA GLY A 436 25.48 -2.47 0.26
C GLY A 436 25.37 -3.87 -0.37
N ASN A 437 25.28 -3.99 -1.69
CA ASN A 437 25.02 -5.28 -2.34
C ASN A 437 26.23 -6.24 -2.25
N ILE A 438 25.94 -7.54 -2.26
CA ILE A 438 26.94 -8.62 -2.26
C ILE A 438 26.73 -9.51 -3.47
N ILE A 439 27.77 -9.71 -4.29
CA ILE A 439 27.80 -10.70 -5.36
C ILE A 439 28.92 -11.69 -5.07
N ALA A 440 28.57 -12.90 -4.69
CA ALA A 440 29.53 -13.86 -4.16
C ALA A 440 29.34 -15.27 -4.71
N HIS A 441 30.45 -15.97 -4.93
CA HIS A 441 30.47 -17.41 -5.19
C HIS A 441 29.62 -17.84 -6.40
N GLU A 442 30.20 -17.73 -7.59
CA GLU A 442 29.57 -18.26 -8.83
C GLU A 442 29.26 -19.77 -8.73
N ALA A 443 30.10 -20.51 -8.00
CA ALA A 443 29.99 -21.93 -7.69
C ALA A 443 30.27 -22.13 -6.18
N ASP A 444 29.83 -23.26 -5.60
CA ASP A 444 30.28 -23.64 -4.26
C ASP A 444 31.81 -23.83 -4.26
N PRO A 445 32.59 -23.00 -3.54
CA PRO A 445 34.04 -23.16 -3.46
C PRO A 445 34.46 -24.51 -2.86
N ASN A 446 33.57 -25.19 -2.14
CA ASN A 446 33.82 -26.49 -1.51
C ASN A 446 33.42 -27.68 -2.40
N ASP A 447 32.87 -27.44 -3.60
CA ASP A 447 32.53 -28.47 -4.58
C ASP A 447 33.42 -28.36 -5.83
N PRO A 448 34.52 -29.13 -5.91
CA PRO A 448 35.40 -29.12 -7.07
C PRO A 448 34.71 -29.54 -8.38
N ALA A 449 33.62 -30.32 -8.32
CA ALA A 449 32.91 -30.76 -9.52
C ALA A 449 32.06 -29.62 -10.09
N GLU A 450 31.40 -28.84 -9.21
CA GLU A 450 30.67 -27.64 -9.61
C GLU A 450 31.62 -26.58 -10.18
N VAL A 451 32.72 -26.29 -9.49
CA VAL A 451 33.73 -25.32 -9.93
C VAL A 451 34.32 -25.72 -11.28
N ALA A 452 34.57 -27.02 -11.51
CA ALA A 452 35.05 -27.51 -12.79
C ALA A 452 33.99 -27.46 -13.90
N TYR A 453 32.71 -27.43 -13.55
CA TYR A 453 31.61 -27.31 -14.49
C TYR A 453 31.36 -25.86 -14.91
N LYS A 454 31.25 -24.96 -13.94
CA LYS A 454 30.99 -23.53 -14.13
C LYS A 454 32.26 -22.78 -14.58
N THR A 455 32.71 -23.06 -15.80
CA THR A 455 34.02 -22.60 -16.34
C THR A 455 33.94 -21.72 -17.58
N THR A 456 32.77 -21.56 -18.20
CA THR A 456 32.56 -20.58 -19.27
C THR A 456 32.65 -19.17 -18.73
N LYS A 457 33.79 -18.51 -18.97
CA LYS A 457 33.99 -17.09 -18.69
C LYS A 457 33.21 -16.20 -19.68
N GLN A 458 31.89 -16.32 -19.72
CA GLN A 458 31.07 -15.46 -20.61
C GLN A 458 31.19 -14.01 -20.19
N ASN A 459 31.33 -13.75 -18.88
CA ASN A 459 31.65 -12.42 -18.39
C ASN A 459 32.61 -12.44 -17.19
N PRO A 460 33.79 -11.82 -17.29
CA PRO A 460 34.69 -11.72 -16.16
C PRO A 460 34.20 -10.74 -15.09
N ASN A 461 33.26 -9.83 -15.37
CA ASN A 461 32.73 -8.88 -14.38
C ASN A 461 31.23 -9.17 -14.16
N PRO A 462 30.81 -9.64 -12.98
CA PRO A 462 29.40 -9.93 -12.72
C PRO A 462 28.51 -8.69 -12.66
N LEU A 463 29.06 -7.49 -12.49
CA LEU A 463 28.32 -6.22 -12.52
C LEU A 463 28.52 -5.52 -13.86
N VAL A 464 27.57 -5.72 -14.77
CA VAL A 464 27.65 -5.28 -16.17
C VAL A 464 27.01 -3.91 -16.33
N HIS A 465 27.78 -2.91 -16.76
CA HIS A 465 27.27 -1.59 -17.13
C HIS A 465 27.95 -1.09 -18.41
N THR A 466 27.36 -1.42 -19.56
CA THR A 466 27.98 -1.15 -20.87
C THR A 466 27.55 0.16 -21.52
N LYS A 467 26.60 0.88 -20.90
CA LYS A 467 25.97 2.08 -21.47
C LYS A 467 26.17 3.31 -20.59
N ASP A 468 25.77 3.20 -19.32
CA ASP A 468 25.79 4.29 -18.35
C ASP A 468 26.39 3.76 -17.05
N ASP A 469 27.28 4.54 -16.42
CA ASP A 469 27.83 4.22 -15.10
C ASP A 469 26.77 4.52 -14.03
N PRO A 470 26.73 3.75 -12.92
CA PRO A 470 25.86 4.09 -11.80
C PRO A 470 26.31 5.40 -11.14
N PHE A 471 25.36 6.12 -10.55
CA PHE A 471 25.63 7.33 -9.76
C PHE A 471 26.50 7.00 -8.53
N PHE A 472 26.18 5.88 -7.87
CA PHE A 472 26.93 5.35 -6.75
C PHE A 472 27.04 3.82 -6.83
N ASN A 473 28.19 3.27 -6.43
CA ASN A 473 28.40 1.82 -6.36
C ASN A 473 29.48 1.42 -5.35
N ASP A 474 29.10 0.66 -4.32
CA ASP A 474 30.02 0.04 -3.36
C ASP A 474 29.90 -1.50 -3.29
N THR A 475 29.18 -2.10 -4.25
CA THR A 475 28.90 -3.54 -4.32
C THR A 475 30.14 -4.38 -4.03
N ARG A 476 30.07 -5.30 -3.06
CA ARG A 476 31.15 -6.23 -2.74
C ARG A 476 31.06 -7.45 -3.63
N ILE A 477 32.15 -7.76 -4.32
CA ILE A 477 32.19 -8.88 -5.27
C ILE A 477 33.31 -9.83 -4.87
N PHE A 478 33.01 -11.13 -4.73
CA PHE A 478 33.99 -12.14 -4.36
C PHE A 478 33.79 -13.47 -5.09
N ASN A 479 34.88 -14.05 -5.59
CA ASN A 479 34.90 -15.38 -6.17
C ASN A 479 33.83 -15.60 -7.27
N TRP A 480 33.73 -14.65 -8.19
CA TRP A 480 32.88 -14.76 -9.39
C TRP A 480 33.77 -14.68 -10.63
N ASN A 481 33.99 -15.80 -11.32
CA ASN A 481 34.96 -15.91 -12.41
C ASN A 481 36.40 -15.40 -12.08
N GLY A 482 36.74 -15.35 -10.79
CA GLY A 482 37.99 -14.78 -10.27
C GLY A 482 38.03 -13.25 -10.15
N PHE A 483 36.89 -12.57 -10.35
CA PHE A 483 36.74 -11.14 -10.10
C PHE A 483 36.45 -10.87 -8.62
N GLU A 484 37.06 -9.81 -8.11
CA GLU A 484 36.92 -9.34 -6.74
C GLU A 484 36.87 -7.80 -6.74
N ALA A 485 35.98 -7.20 -5.93
CA ALA A 485 35.87 -5.74 -5.77
C ALA A 485 35.34 -5.37 -4.38
N ASN A 486 35.79 -4.21 -3.86
CA ASN A 486 35.36 -3.63 -2.58
C ASN A 486 35.52 -4.55 -1.36
N LEU A 487 36.68 -5.24 -1.27
CA LEU A 487 36.99 -6.21 -0.20
C LEU A 487 38.11 -5.78 0.75
N ASP A 488 38.48 -4.49 0.74
CA ASP A 488 39.62 -4.01 1.53
C ASP A 488 39.41 -4.28 3.03
N GLY A 489 40.36 -4.98 3.66
CA GLY A 489 40.33 -5.29 5.09
C GLY A 489 39.55 -6.54 5.50
N LEU A 490 38.90 -7.24 4.56
CA LEU A 490 38.11 -8.45 4.86
C LEU A 490 38.97 -9.73 4.90
N ASP A 491 38.62 -10.67 5.79
CA ASP A 491 39.29 -11.97 5.87
C ASP A 491 38.77 -12.94 4.81
N ARG A 492 39.64 -13.30 3.87
CA ARG A 492 39.33 -14.27 2.81
C ARG A 492 38.91 -15.64 3.32
N ASN A 493 39.33 -16.07 4.51
CA ASN A 493 38.84 -17.34 5.05
C ASN A 493 37.36 -17.24 5.41
N THR A 494 36.94 -16.17 6.08
CA THR A 494 35.52 -15.88 6.36
C THR A 494 34.73 -15.77 5.07
N LEU A 495 35.20 -15.01 4.09
CA LEU A 495 34.52 -14.87 2.79
C LEU A 495 34.31 -16.25 2.14
N ASN A 496 35.33 -17.10 2.07
CA ASN A 496 35.21 -18.45 1.50
C ASN A 496 34.27 -19.39 2.27
N GLN A 497 33.99 -19.11 3.54
CA GLN A 497 33.02 -19.89 4.34
C GLN A 497 31.62 -19.29 4.32
N THR A 498 31.44 -18.06 3.83
CA THR A 498 30.14 -17.38 3.77
C THR A 498 29.45 -17.73 2.45
N THR A 499 28.96 -18.97 2.37
CA THR A 499 28.27 -19.50 1.18
C THR A 499 26.82 -19.86 1.49
N ILE A 500 25.97 -19.85 0.47
CA ILE A 500 24.57 -20.29 0.61
C ILE A 500 24.47 -21.77 0.99
N GLN A 501 25.44 -22.59 0.59
CA GLN A 501 25.52 -24.00 0.95
C GLN A 501 25.79 -24.18 2.45
N ASN A 502 26.65 -23.36 3.05
CA ASN A 502 26.91 -23.38 4.48
C ASN A 502 25.72 -22.84 5.28
N PHE A 503 25.01 -21.82 4.76
CA PHE A 503 23.74 -21.39 5.33
C PHE A 503 22.70 -22.53 5.26
N ALA A 504 22.50 -23.15 4.10
CA ALA A 504 21.59 -24.28 3.95
C ALA A 504 21.93 -25.42 4.92
N LEU A 505 23.22 -25.75 5.10
CA LEU A 505 23.66 -26.77 6.06
C LEU A 505 23.38 -26.39 7.52
N SER A 506 23.44 -25.12 7.89
CA SER A 506 23.17 -24.69 9.27
C SER A 506 21.69 -24.88 9.64
N ILE A 507 20.81 -24.72 8.66
CA ILE A 507 19.36 -24.91 8.79
C ILE A 507 18.99 -26.41 8.70
N LEU A 508 19.42 -27.08 7.64
CA LEU A 508 18.99 -28.44 7.30
C LEU A 508 19.77 -29.52 8.08
N GLY A 509 20.94 -29.19 8.60
CA GLY A 509 21.86 -30.08 9.30
C GLY A 509 22.60 -31.09 8.41
N SER A 510 22.03 -31.46 7.26
CA SER A 510 22.67 -32.32 6.26
C SER A 510 22.04 -32.15 4.89
N GLN A 511 22.81 -32.48 3.84
CA GLN A 511 22.30 -32.62 2.48
C GLN A 511 21.53 -33.94 2.31
N THR A 512 20.35 -33.90 1.70
CA THR A 512 19.52 -35.06 1.35
C THR A 512 19.40 -35.28 -0.15
N THR A 513 19.43 -34.23 -0.96
CA THR A 513 19.43 -34.31 -2.42
C THR A 513 20.86 -34.44 -2.93
N ALA A 514 21.14 -35.38 -3.83
CA ALA A 514 22.49 -35.54 -4.38
C ALA A 514 22.85 -34.40 -5.36
N ASN A 515 24.14 -34.07 -5.47
CA ASN A 515 24.59 -33.19 -6.55
C ASN A 515 24.50 -33.93 -7.88
N GLU A 516 23.89 -33.30 -8.88
CA GLU A 516 23.67 -33.89 -10.19
C GLU A 516 24.23 -33.00 -11.30
N ASN A 517 24.93 -33.62 -12.25
CA ASN A 517 25.36 -32.97 -13.49
C ASN A 517 24.56 -33.56 -14.65
N LEU A 518 23.69 -32.74 -15.24
CA LEU A 518 22.80 -33.14 -16.33
C LEU A 518 23.45 -32.99 -17.72
N GLY A 519 24.74 -32.65 -17.77
CA GLY A 519 25.54 -32.42 -18.96
C GLY A 519 25.32 -31.06 -19.62
N HIS A 520 24.31 -30.31 -19.18
CA HIS A 520 23.95 -28.97 -19.68
C HIS A 520 23.70 -27.95 -18.56
N ARG A 521 23.63 -28.41 -17.30
CA ARG A 521 23.70 -27.59 -16.09
C ARG A 521 24.20 -28.40 -14.90
N TYR A 522 24.54 -27.69 -13.84
CA TYR A 522 24.81 -28.27 -12.52
C TYR A 522 23.58 -28.09 -11.61
N VAL A 523 23.30 -29.09 -10.78
CA VAL A 523 22.25 -29.03 -9.75
C VAL A 523 22.90 -29.21 -8.39
N SER A 524 22.87 -28.16 -7.58
CA SER A 524 23.34 -28.21 -6.18
C SER A 524 22.26 -28.86 -5.32
N GLY A 525 22.59 -29.97 -4.66
CA GLY A 525 21.65 -30.67 -3.80
C GLY A 525 21.25 -29.86 -2.57
N LEU A 526 22.18 -29.10 -1.96
CA LEU A 526 21.87 -28.24 -0.82
C LEU A 526 20.97 -27.06 -1.18
N ILE A 527 21.16 -26.45 -2.35
CA ILE A 527 20.25 -25.39 -2.82
C ILE A 527 18.86 -25.98 -3.07
N THR A 528 18.76 -27.16 -3.70
CA THR A 528 17.47 -27.85 -3.89
C THR A 528 16.81 -28.19 -2.55
N ASP A 529 17.54 -28.72 -1.58
CA ASP A 529 17.02 -29.03 -0.25
C ASP A 529 16.55 -27.77 0.48
N LEU A 530 17.30 -26.67 0.40
CA LEU A 530 16.92 -25.38 0.99
C LEU A 530 15.63 -24.85 0.37
N MET A 531 15.54 -24.82 -0.96
CA MET A 531 14.33 -24.31 -1.63
C MET A 531 13.12 -25.20 -1.35
N ASN A 532 13.28 -26.52 -1.26
CA ASN A 532 12.20 -27.42 -0.86
C ASN A 532 11.74 -27.18 0.57
N HIS A 533 12.68 -26.87 1.48
CA HIS A 533 12.35 -26.51 2.85
C HIS A 533 11.57 -25.19 2.91
N LEU A 534 12.07 -24.12 2.28
CA LEU A 534 11.41 -22.81 2.26
C LEU A 534 9.99 -22.90 1.68
N LYS A 535 9.79 -23.60 0.56
CA LYS A 535 8.46 -23.82 -0.04
C LYS A 535 7.50 -24.65 0.83
N SER A 536 7.99 -25.29 1.90
CA SER A 536 7.18 -26.09 2.82
C SER A 536 6.82 -25.37 4.12
N LEU A 537 7.40 -24.19 4.37
CA LEU A 537 7.12 -23.36 5.54
C LEU A 537 5.77 -22.64 5.46
N PRO A 538 5.32 -22.12 4.30
CA PRO A 538 4.05 -21.42 4.19
C PRO A 538 2.89 -22.21 4.77
N ASN A 539 1.98 -21.52 5.47
CA ASN A 539 0.82 -22.12 6.15
C ASN A 539 1.16 -23.11 7.27
N THR A 540 2.36 -23.02 7.86
CA THR A 540 2.74 -23.83 9.02
C THR A 540 3.09 -22.94 10.21
N SER A 541 3.24 -23.53 11.41
CA SER A 541 3.74 -22.76 12.56
C SER A 541 5.21 -22.32 12.43
N LEU A 542 5.88 -22.69 11.33
CA LEU A 542 7.25 -22.32 11.01
C LEU A 542 7.30 -21.32 9.85
N ASP A 543 6.15 -20.79 9.42
CA ASP A 543 6.12 -19.69 8.47
C ASP A 543 6.97 -18.52 8.96
N ASP A 544 7.61 -17.82 8.03
CA ASP A 544 8.54 -16.71 8.30
C ASP A 544 9.69 -16.97 9.28
N THR A 545 9.95 -18.23 9.65
CA THR A 545 11.10 -18.55 10.51
C THR A 545 12.44 -18.43 9.78
N ILE A 546 12.41 -18.43 8.45
CA ILE A 546 13.56 -18.22 7.57
C ILE A 546 13.11 -17.41 6.36
N THR A 547 13.59 -16.17 6.28
CA THR A 547 13.22 -15.20 5.26
C THR A 547 14.42 -14.80 4.38
N ALA A 548 14.20 -13.94 3.39
CA ALA A 548 15.28 -13.31 2.65
C ALA A 548 16.24 -12.53 3.58
N LYS A 549 15.69 -11.84 4.59
CA LYS A 549 16.46 -11.05 5.57
C LYS A 549 17.48 -11.89 6.33
N ASP A 550 17.13 -13.12 6.71
CA ASP A 550 18.06 -14.01 7.41
C ASP A 550 19.27 -14.39 6.55
N ILE A 551 19.02 -14.65 5.26
CA ILE A 551 20.08 -14.96 4.29
C ILE A 551 20.92 -13.70 4.04
N VAL A 552 20.29 -12.55 3.81
CA VAL A 552 20.98 -11.26 3.61
C VAL A 552 21.86 -10.93 4.81
N ALA A 553 21.33 -11.02 6.03
CA ALA A 553 22.07 -10.78 7.27
C ALA A 553 23.26 -11.73 7.44
N TYR A 554 23.09 -13.02 7.09
CA TYR A 554 24.20 -13.99 7.10
C TYR A 554 25.35 -13.56 6.17
N PHE A 555 25.02 -13.12 4.96
CA PHE A 555 26.02 -12.63 4.00
C PHE A 555 26.61 -11.28 4.44
N GLN A 556 25.80 -10.33 4.89
CA GLN A 556 26.25 -9.02 5.39
C GLN A 556 27.29 -9.20 6.51
N ASN A 557 27.00 -10.07 7.49
CA ASN A 557 27.95 -10.38 8.57
C ASN A 557 29.27 -10.95 8.04
N GLY A 558 29.20 -11.97 7.17
CA GLY A 558 30.40 -12.60 6.62
C GLY A 558 31.22 -11.68 5.71
N PHE A 559 30.55 -10.78 5.00
CA PHE A 559 31.17 -9.81 4.10
C PHE A 559 31.51 -8.49 4.78
N GLY A 560 31.13 -8.26 6.03
CA GLY A 560 31.36 -7.01 6.77
C GLY A 560 30.57 -5.81 6.25
N VAL A 561 29.41 -6.04 5.64
CA VAL A 561 28.42 -5.00 5.30
C VAL A 561 27.60 -4.77 6.56
N ALA A 562 27.42 -3.51 6.96
CA ALA A 562 26.56 -3.21 8.10
C ALA A 562 25.10 -3.48 7.70
N PRO A 563 24.29 -4.11 8.56
CA PRO A 563 22.85 -4.14 8.33
C PRO A 563 22.28 -2.71 8.38
N GLY A 564 21.14 -2.51 7.73
CA GLY A 564 20.35 -1.29 7.92
C GLY A 564 19.75 -1.28 9.32
N GLY A 565 20.34 -0.51 10.24
CA GLY A 565 19.92 -0.46 11.64
C GLY A 565 20.32 -1.69 12.47
N ASP A 566 20.10 -1.58 13.79
CA ASP A 566 20.32 -2.69 14.74
C ASP A 566 19.09 -3.05 15.57
N GLY A 567 17.94 -2.43 15.29
CA GLY A 567 16.67 -2.69 15.95
C GLY A 567 16.56 -2.06 17.34
N SER A 568 17.54 -1.25 17.75
CA SER A 568 17.62 -0.72 19.13
C SER A 568 17.17 0.72 19.26
N SER A 569 16.98 1.43 18.14
CA SER A 569 16.53 2.82 18.14
C SER A 569 15.04 2.90 18.38
N THR A 570 14.62 3.70 19.36
CA THR A 570 13.20 3.97 19.65
C THR A 570 12.79 5.39 19.23
N THR A 571 13.69 6.14 18.61
CA THR A 571 13.44 7.51 18.17
C THR A 571 14.08 7.71 16.82
N HIS A 572 13.28 8.10 15.84
CA HIS A 572 13.71 8.16 14.45
C HIS A 572 13.45 9.54 13.88
N ARG A 573 14.50 10.14 13.30
CA ARG A 573 14.43 11.39 12.55
C ARG A 573 14.45 11.09 11.07
N PHE A 574 13.50 11.64 10.31
CA PHE A 574 13.55 11.61 8.85
C PHE A 574 14.65 12.56 8.35
N ILE A 575 15.60 12.01 7.61
CA ILE A 575 16.76 12.69 7.03
C ILE A 575 16.86 12.25 5.57
N PRO A 576 16.39 13.06 4.61
CA PRO A 576 16.50 12.71 3.20
C PRO A 576 17.95 12.35 2.82
N ASN A 577 18.11 11.33 1.97
CA ASN A 577 19.42 10.89 1.49
C ASN A 577 19.64 11.14 -0.01
N ASP A 578 20.80 11.68 -0.39
CA ASP A 578 21.13 12.07 -1.77
C ASP A 578 21.42 10.90 -2.71
N LEU A 579 21.59 9.71 -2.15
CA LEU A 579 21.67 8.46 -2.90
C LEU A 579 20.28 7.89 -3.27
N SER A 580 19.18 8.52 -2.80
CA SER A 580 17.82 7.98 -2.97
C SER A 580 16.73 9.07 -3.14
N ASP A 581 15.48 8.69 -2.91
CA ASP A 581 14.28 9.50 -3.19
C ASP A 581 14.06 10.66 -2.21
N GLY A 582 14.42 10.53 -0.93
CA GLY A 582 14.23 11.58 0.07
C GLY A 582 12.78 11.84 0.50
N VAL A 583 11.82 10.98 0.18
CA VAL A 583 10.37 11.13 0.48
C VAL A 583 9.72 9.87 1.04
N ARG A 584 10.28 8.68 0.84
CA ARG A 584 9.62 7.42 1.18
C ARG A 584 9.88 7.02 2.62
N TRP A 585 8.81 6.70 3.35
CA TRP A 585 8.85 6.10 4.68
C TRP A 585 9.52 4.73 4.67
N ASP A 586 9.21 3.92 3.67
CA ASP A 586 9.67 2.53 3.56
C ASP A 586 11.10 2.37 3.02
N ASN A 587 11.83 3.48 2.84
CA ASN A 587 13.24 3.48 2.48
C ASN A 587 14.10 3.86 3.71
N ARG A 588 14.83 2.88 4.24
CA ARG A 588 15.68 3.06 5.44
C ARG A 588 16.74 4.15 5.30
N LEU A 589 17.19 4.47 4.08
CA LEU A 589 18.20 5.51 3.87
C LEU A 589 17.71 6.89 4.28
N ASN A 590 16.39 7.09 4.34
CA ASN A 590 15.78 8.35 4.77
C ASN A 590 15.63 8.47 6.29
N TRP A 591 16.14 7.52 7.08
CA TRP A 591 16.00 7.53 8.53
C TRP A 591 17.33 7.62 9.25
N SER A 592 17.35 8.32 10.38
CA SER A 592 18.44 8.23 11.34
C SER A 592 18.72 6.77 11.68
N HIS A 593 20.00 6.39 11.76
CA HIS A 593 20.43 5.01 12.04
C HIS A 593 20.16 4.00 10.92
N GLU A 594 19.64 4.43 9.76
CA GLU A 594 19.29 3.56 8.63
C GLU A 594 18.30 2.44 9.04
N GLU A 595 17.35 2.77 9.92
CA GLU A 595 16.38 1.85 10.50
C GLU A 595 14.96 2.38 10.26
N LEU A 596 14.03 1.50 9.87
CA LEU A 596 12.62 1.88 9.72
C LEU A 596 11.96 2.01 11.10
N PRO A 597 11.14 3.04 11.36
CA PRO A 597 10.39 3.14 12.60
C PRO A 597 9.45 1.95 12.79
N GLY A 598 9.51 1.33 13.97
CA GLY A 598 8.70 0.18 14.36
C GLY A 598 7.59 0.52 15.37
N ASN A 599 6.91 -0.52 15.84
CA ASN A 599 5.83 -0.39 16.81
C ASN A 599 6.36 0.13 18.16
N GLY A 600 5.79 1.23 18.65
CA GLY A 600 6.11 1.89 19.91
C GLY A 600 7.17 2.99 19.80
N ASP A 601 7.75 3.21 18.62
CA ASP A 601 8.78 4.22 18.42
C ASP A 601 8.21 5.63 18.31
N SER A 602 9.03 6.63 18.61
CA SER A 602 8.71 8.05 18.36
C SER A 602 9.36 8.51 17.05
N VAL A 603 8.61 9.23 16.22
CA VAL A 603 9.06 9.70 14.90
C VAL A 603 9.04 11.21 14.83
N ASP A 604 10.09 11.77 14.24
CA ASP A 604 10.23 13.18 13.91
C ASP A 604 10.49 13.33 12.40
N LEU A 605 9.54 13.89 11.67
CA LEU A 605 9.65 14.13 10.22
C LEU A 605 10.43 15.40 9.90
N GLY A 606 10.56 16.33 10.85
CA GLY A 606 11.42 17.49 10.66
C GLY A 606 11.01 18.51 9.62
N GLY A 607 9.72 18.60 9.33
CA GLY A 607 9.21 19.43 8.25
C GLY A 607 9.39 18.81 6.86
N ASN A 608 9.85 17.56 6.77
CA ASN A 608 9.95 16.85 5.49
C ASN A 608 8.57 16.45 4.95
N TRP A 609 8.53 16.13 3.66
CA TRP A 609 7.32 15.63 2.99
C TRP A 609 7.51 14.13 2.74
N VAL A 610 6.69 13.33 3.39
CA VAL A 610 6.90 11.89 3.52
C VAL A 610 5.69 11.12 2.99
N ASN A 611 5.96 10.11 2.16
CA ASN A 611 5.00 9.13 1.68
C ASN A 611 5.09 7.88 2.54
N PHE A 612 4.02 7.60 3.28
CA PHE A 612 3.87 6.44 4.13
C PHE A 612 3.26 5.26 3.37
N GLY A 613 3.87 4.09 3.57
CA GLY A 613 3.28 2.80 3.25
C GLY A 613 3.76 1.73 4.25
N GLY A 614 2.84 0.88 4.69
CA GLY A 614 3.07 -0.18 5.66
C GLY A 614 2.07 -0.16 6.83
N THR A 615 2.33 -0.96 7.86
CA THR A 615 1.51 -1.00 9.08
C THR A 615 2.38 -0.75 10.31
N VAL A 616 2.18 0.37 10.99
CA VAL A 616 2.99 0.79 12.14
C VAL A 616 2.11 1.47 13.20
N ARG A 617 2.38 1.17 14.48
CA ARG A 617 1.77 1.83 15.64
C ARG A 617 2.83 2.55 16.46
N LEU A 618 2.91 3.86 16.34
CA LEU A 618 3.91 4.72 16.97
C LEU A 618 3.54 5.11 18.40
N GLY A 619 4.57 5.41 19.17
CA GLY A 619 4.49 6.17 20.41
C GLY A 619 4.13 7.63 20.09
N ASP A 620 4.99 8.37 19.41
CA ASP A 620 4.76 9.79 19.10
C ASP A 620 5.06 10.09 17.62
N LEU A 621 4.45 11.14 17.08
CA LEU A 621 4.70 11.64 15.73
C LEU A 621 4.79 13.18 15.73
N ASP A 622 5.96 13.70 15.44
CA ASP A 622 6.19 15.12 15.15
C ASP A 622 6.34 15.32 13.63
N LEU A 623 5.42 16.05 13.01
CA LEU A 623 5.51 16.41 11.59
C LEU A 623 6.60 17.46 11.35
N GLY A 624 6.89 18.30 12.35
CA GLY A 624 7.67 19.51 12.23
C GLY A 624 6.96 20.60 11.42
N SER A 625 7.42 21.84 11.58
CA SER A 625 6.87 23.00 10.88
C SER A 625 6.88 22.83 9.34
N ASN A 626 5.69 22.95 8.73
CA ASN A 626 5.40 22.69 7.30
C ASN A 626 5.57 21.23 6.85
N GLY A 627 5.65 20.30 7.80
CA GLY A 627 5.74 18.87 7.54
C GLY A 627 4.50 18.34 6.85
N LYS A 628 4.69 17.35 5.99
CA LYS A 628 3.61 16.69 5.27
C LYS A 628 3.77 15.19 5.35
N LEU A 629 2.67 14.51 5.63
CA LEU A 629 2.59 13.06 5.60
C LEU A 629 1.48 12.63 4.64
N GLN A 630 1.81 11.87 3.61
CA GLN A 630 0.82 11.23 2.74
C GLN A 630 0.70 9.76 3.14
N VAL A 631 -0.49 9.32 3.53
CA VAL A 631 -0.82 7.97 3.96
C VAL A 631 -1.69 7.32 2.87
N GLY A 632 -1.06 6.53 1.99
CA GLY A 632 -1.74 5.93 0.84
C GLY A 632 -1.94 4.42 0.91
N SER A 633 -1.25 3.73 1.83
CA SER A 633 -1.35 2.28 1.97
C SER A 633 -1.10 1.83 3.40
N GLY A 634 -1.74 0.74 3.78
CA GLY A 634 -1.68 0.19 5.14
C GLY A 634 -2.23 1.15 6.19
N LYS A 635 -1.67 1.10 7.40
CA LYS A 635 -2.18 1.84 8.57
C LYS A 635 -1.07 2.39 9.44
N LEU A 636 -1.14 3.69 9.70
CA LEU A 636 -0.34 4.36 10.72
C LEU A 636 -1.22 4.71 11.91
N SER A 637 -0.82 4.27 13.10
CA SER A 637 -1.46 4.65 14.37
C SER A 637 -0.49 5.44 15.25
N VAL A 638 -0.96 6.48 15.94
CA VAL A 638 -0.19 7.27 16.90
C VAL A 638 -0.90 7.20 18.27
N ASP A 639 -0.27 6.53 19.23
CA ASP A 639 -0.84 6.33 20.57
C ASP A 639 -0.58 7.49 21.54
N GLY A 640 0.53 8.21 21.35
CA GLY A 640 1.03 9.30 22.17
C GLY A 640 0.81 10.65 21.49
N SER A 641 1.83 11.53 21.50
CA SER A 641 1.66 12.89 20.97
C SER A 641 1.70 12.95 19.44
N LEU A 642 0.82 13.76 18.87
CA LEU A 642 0.86 14.21 17.49
C LEU A 642 1.15 15.72 17.48
N GLU A 643 2.21 16.14 16.81
CA GLU A 643 2.69 17.54 16.77
C GLU A 643 2.78 18.04 15.32
N ALA A 644 2.32 19.27 15.08
CA ALA A 644 2.33 19.92 13.75
C ALA A 644 3.39 21.03 13.66
N GLY A 645 3.85 21.52 14.81
CA GLY A 645 4.84 22.60 14.92
C GLY A 645 4.28 23.99 14.62
N ASP A 646 5.06 25.02 14.95
CA ASP A 646 4.62 26.43 14.97
C ASP A 646 4.05 26.97 13.64
N LYS A 647 4.49 26.44 12.49
CA LYS A 647 4.00 26.83 11.15
C LYS A 647 2.90 25.90 10.62
N GLY A 648 2.43 24.95 11.44
CA GLY A 648 1.45 23.93 11.09
C GLY A 648 2.03 22.76 10.30
N GLY A 649 1.20 21.73 10.12
CA GLY A 649 1.56 20.48 9.44
C GLY A 649 0.35 19.90 8.72
N ALA A 650 0.59 18.93 7.85
CA ALA A 650 -0.47 18.29 7.07
C ALA A 650 -0.38 16.78 6.98
N ILE A 651 -1.56 16.15 6.96
CA ILE A 651 -1.75 14.73 6.71
C ILE A 651 -2.73 14.57 5.54
N PHE A 652 -2.33 13.83 4.50
CA PHE A 652 -3.14 13.51 3.34
C PHE A 652 -3.42 12.01 3.34
N ILE A 653 -4.68 11.62 3.27
CA ILE A 653 -5.11 10.22 3.30
C ILE A 653 -5.81 9.93 1.98
N ASN A 654 -5.34 8.89 1.29
CA ASN A 654 -5.87 8.43 0.02
C ASN A 654 -5.76 6.91 -0.13
N HIS A 655 -6.34 6.37 -1.22
CA HIS A 655 -6.32 4.95 -1.54
C HIS A 655 -6.75 4.07 -0.34
N ALA A 656 -5.91 3.10 0.01
CA ALA A 656 -6.15 2.18 1.14
C ALA A 656 -5.55 2.68 2.45
N GLY A 657 -5.00 3.89 2.49
CA GLY A 657 -4.29 4.43 3.64
C GLY A 657 -5.21 4.68 4.83
N GLN A 658 -4.70 4.42 6.03
CA GLN A 658 -5.37 4.71 7.29
C GLN A 658 -4.46 5.48 8.24
N PHE A 659 -4.97 6.57 8.82
CA PHE A 659 -4.30 7.31 9.88
C PHE A 659 -5.17 7.34 11.14
N TRP A 660 -4.64 6.80 12.23
CA TRP A 660 -5.30 6.71 13.53
C TRP A 660 -4.52 7.53 14.55
N THR A 661 -5.19 8.37 15.32
CA THR A 661 -4.54 9.19 16.35
C THR A 661 -5.30 9.12 17.67
N ASN A 662 -4.56 9.14 18.78
CA ASN A 662 -5.11 9.27 20.12
C ASN A 662 -5.30 10.75 20.51
N GLY A 663 -6.00 11.50 19.66
CA GLY A 663 -6.24 12.93 19.84
C GLY A 663 -5.18 13.86 19.21
N TYR A 664 -5.34 15.15 19.48
CA TYR A 664 -4.44 16.22 19.03
C TYR A 664 -4.59 17.45 19.94
N ALA A 665 -3.50 17.90 20.55
CA ALA A 665 -3.52 18.98 21.54
C ALA A 665 -2.42 20.04 21.35
N ASP A 666 -1.64 19.95 20.27
CA ASP A 666 -0.63 20.94 19.92
C ASP A 666 -1.29 22.25 19.45
N ASP A 667 -0.58 23.37 19.61
CA ASP A 667 -1.08 24.72 19.27
C ASP A 667 -0.96 25.03 17.77
N GLY A 668 -0.12 24.27 17.04
CA GLY A 668 0.03 24.38 15.59
C GLY A 668 -1.24 24.00 14.83
N LEU A 669 -1.44 24.54 13.62
CA LEU A 669 -2.57 24.12 12.79
C LEU A 669 -2.28 22.76 12.14
N LEU A 670 -3.09 21.75 12.46
CA LEU A 670 -3.09 20.48 11.75
C LEU A 670 -4.10 20.49 10.60
N ASN A 671 -3.62 20.29 9.38
CA ASN A 671 -4.48 20.14 8.20
C ASN A 671 -4.61 18.66 7.84
N VAL A 672 -5.82 18.13 7.83
CA VAL A 672 -6.09 16.74 7.43
C VAL A 672 -6.97 16.77 6.19
N ARG A 673 -6.54 16.09 5.12
CA ARG A 673 -7.35 15.92 3.91
C ARG A 673 -7.54 14.46 3.57
N ILE A 674 -8.78 14.11 3.28
CA ILE A 674 -9.20 12.74 2.97
C ILE A 674 -9.91 12.77 1.62
N THR A 675 -9.31 12.06 0.67
CA THR A 675 -9.91 11.83 -0.65
C THR A 675 -10.34 10.40 -0.85
N GLU A 676 -9.78 9.46 -0.08
CA GLU A 676 -10.05 8.02 -0.05
C GLU A 676 -9.49 7.52 1.32
N GLY A 677 -9.62 6.24 1.66
CA GLY A 677 -9.03 5.71 2.91
C GLY A 677 -9.76 6.12 4.19
N ARG A 678 -9.04 6.19 5.32
CA ARG A 678 -9.63 6.46 6.65
C ARG A 678 -8.77 7.36 7.55
N PHE A 679 -9.40 8.35 8.16
CA PHE A 679 -8.95 9.00 9.40
C PHE A 679 -9.75 8.48 10.59
N ALA A 680 -9.09 8.23 11.72
CA ALA A 680 -9.77 7.87 12.96
C ALA A 680 -9.16 8.56 14.19
N ASN A 681 -10.01 9.25 14.95
CA ASN A 681 -9.68 9.79 16.26
C ASN A 681 -10.15 8.84 17.37
N THR A 682 -9.23 8.45 18.23
CA THR A 682 -9.46 7.54 19.36
C THR A 682 -9.28 8.22 20.72
N GLY A 683 -8.96 9.51 20.74
CA GLY A 683 -8.73 10.30 21.96
C GLY A 683 -9.32 11.70 21.88
N ASP A 684 -8.71 12.66 22.56
CA ASP A 684 -9.20 14.03 22.66
C ASP A 684 -8.51 14.96 21.67
N ILE A 685 -9.26 15.52 20.73
CA ILE A 685 -8.80 16.61 19.87
C ILE A 685 -9.25 17.93 20.48
N SER A 686 -8.27 18.73 20.93
CA SER A 686 -8.46 20.06 21.50
C SER A 686 -7.65 21.16 20.81
N GLY A 687 -6.62 20.80 20.03
CA GLY A 687 -5.83 21.71 19.20
C GLY A 687 -6.54 22.12 17.91
N PRO A 688 -6.05 23.12 17.17
CA PRO A 688 -6.72 23.59 15.96
C PRO A 688 -6.53 22.63 14.79
N VAL A 689 -7.65 22.15 14.23
CA VAL A 689 -7.66 21.21 13.10
C VAL A 689 -8.56 21.70 11.98
N VAL A 690 -8.02 21.70 10.76
CA VAL A 690 -8.82 21.83 9.53
C VAL A 690 -8.89 20.44 8.88
N LEU A 691 -10.07 19.83 8.90
CA LEU A 691 -10.34 18.51 8.35
C LEU A 691 -11.25 18.63 7.12
N GLU A 692 -10.74 18.24 5.95
CA GLU A 692 -11.50 18.16 4.70
C GLU A 692 -11.72 16.71 4.29
N VAL A 693 -12.97 16.34 4.04
CA VAL A 693 -13.37 14.99 3.61
C VAL A 693 -14.21 15.10 2.35
N SER A 694 -13.69 14.59 1.23
CA SER A 694 -14.37 14.62 -0.07
C SER A 694 -14.86 13.26 -0.53
N ASP A 695 -14.17 12.21 -0.11
CA ASP A 695 -14.55 10.81 -0.19
C ASP A 695 -13.73 10.06 0.90
N GLY A 696 -13.91 8.75 1.07
CA GLY A 696 -13.33 7.98 2.17
C GLY A 696 -14.07 8.13 3.50
N GLN A 697 -13.38 7.86 4.60
CA GLN A 697 -13.95 7.79 5.95
C GLN A 697 -13.26 8.73 6.95
N ALA A 698 -14.03 9.47 7.72
CA ALA A 698 -13.56 10.20 8.89
C ALA A 698 -14.35 9.79 10.14
N LEU A 699 -13.68 9.09 11.06
CA LEU A 699 -14.18 8.82 12.40
C LEU A 699 -13.71 9.94 13.32
N LEU A 700 -14.59 10.91 13.57
CA LEU A 700 -14.34 12.06 14.45
C LEU A 700 -14.21 11.62 15.90
N GLY A 701 -14.86 10.52 16.26
CA GLY A 701 -14.64 9.84 17.53
C GLY A 701 -14.89 8.35 17.41
N VAL A 702 -13.96 7.57 17.98
CA VAL A 702 -14.08 6.15 18.25
C VAL A 702 -14.36 5.93 19.74
N ASP A 703 -15.47 5.27 20.06
CA ASP A 703 -15.90 5.00 21.44
C ASP A 703 -15.97 6.27 22.30
N ASP A 704 -15.04 6.47 23.25
CA ASP A 704 -15.07 7.57 24.24
C ASP A 704 -14.30 8.84 23.79
N ALA A 705 -14.02 8.96 22.49
CA ALA A 705 -13.21 10.03 21.92
C ALA A 705 -13.99 11.36 21.75
N SER A 706 -13.28 12.49 21.86
CA SER A 706 -13.86 13.83 21.69
C SER A 706 -13.14 14.62 20.58
N TYR A 707 -13.92 15.41 19.84
CA TYR A 707 -13.42 16.24 18.75
C TYR A 707 -13.90 17.68 18.93
N ALA A 708 -13.01 18.58 19.34
CA ALA A 708 -13.34 20.00 19.47
C ALA A 708 -13.18 20.74 18.14
N ILE A 709 -14.15 21.60 17.80
CA ILE A 709 -14.02 22.59 16.72
C ILE A 709 -14.12 23.98 17.33
N GLY A 710 -12.98 24.62 17.54
CA GLY A 710 -12.90 26.00 18.03
C GLY A 710 -12.24 26.94 17.02
N ALA A 711 -11.69 28.04 17.52
CA ALA A 711 -10.99 29.01 16.70
C ALA A 711 -9.94 28.35 15.76
N GLN A 712 -9.92 28.78 14.50
CA GLN A 712 -9.05 28.26 13.44
C GLN A 712 -9.32 26.81 13.00
N SER A 713 -10.35 26.16 13.56
CA SER A 713 -10.73 24.79 13.19
C SER A 713 -11.92 24.79 12.23
N GLU A 714 -11.89 23.89 11.27
CA GLU A 714 -13.01 23.66 10.35
C GLU A 714 -13.16 22.16 10.06
N LEU A 715 -14.39 21.65 10.14
CA LEU A 715 -14.75 20.36 9.52
C LEU A 715 -15.49 20.64 8.21
N ARG A 716 -14.90 20.26 7.08
CA ARG A 716 -15.46 20.46 5.74
C ARG A 716 -15.80 19.12 5.08
N ILE A 717 -17.09 18.88 4.87
CA ILE A 717 -17.63 17.71 4.18
C ILE A 717 -17.99 18.12 2.75
N VAL A 718 -17.35 17.48 1.77
CA VAL A 718 -17.48 17.83 0.35
C VAL A 718 -18.11 16.66 -0.41
N GLY A 719 -19.16 16.97 -1.17
CA GLY A 719 -19.83 16.01 -2.04
C GLY A 719 -20.57 14.90 -1.30
N SER A 720 -21.01 13.91 -2.07
CA SER A 720 -21.99 12.90 -1.66
C SER A 720 -21.41 11.52 -1.33
N GLN A 721 -20.07 11.36 -1.41
CA GLN A 721 -19.42 10.05 -1.28
C GLN A 721 -18.75 9.84 0.10
N ALA A 722 -18.35 10.92 0.78
CA ALA A 722 -17.70 10.86 2.09
C ALA A 722 -18.58 10.16 3.15
N LYS A 723 -17.92 9.45 4.08
CA LYS A 723 -18.53 8.92 5.32
C LYS A 723 -17.90 9.63 6.52
N VAL A 724 -18.68 10.42 7.26
CA VAL A 724 -18.17 11.27 8.34
C VAL A 724 -19.03 11.12 9.59
N GLY A 725 -18.39 10.96 10.74
CA GLY A 725 -19.03 10.94 12.04
C GLY A 725 -18.40 9.92 12.99
N PHE A 726 -19.16 8.93 13.46
CA PHE A 726 -18.76 8.13 14.62
C PHE A 726 -18.94 6.62 14.40
N ASP A 727 -18.04 5.85 15.01
CA ASP A 727 -18.11 4.39 15.11
C ASP A 727 -17.41 3.94 16.41
N GLY A 728 -17.53 2.69 16.81
CA GLY A 728 -16.91 2.21 18.05
C GLY A 728 -17.21 0.76 18.34
N ALA A 729 -16.40 0.12 19.18
CA ALA A 729 -16.57 -1.28 19.54
C ALA A 729 -17.40 -1.48 20.83
N GLN A 730 -17.52 -0.46 21.69
CA GLN A 730 -17.89 -0.63 23.11
C GLN A 730 -19.11 0.15 23.57
N ASN A 731 -19.89 0.75 22.68
CA ASN A 731 -21.02 1.62 23.03
C ASN A 731 -20.59 2.81 23.91
N GLY A 732 -19.36 3.31 23.67
CA GLY A 732 -18.79 4.49 24.33
C GLY A 732 -19.46 5.79 23.90
N VAL A 733 -19.08 6.90 24.53
CA VAL A 733 -19.64 8.24 24.25
C VAL A 733 -18.68 9.05 23.37
N ALA A 734 -19.04 9.28 22.11
CA ALA A 734 -18.24 10.06 21.18
C ALA A 734 -18.88 11.42 20.91
N ILE A 735 -18.11 12.50 20.98
CA ILE A 735 -18.65 13.86 20.92
C ILE A 735 -17.90 14.73 19.92
N LEU A 736 -18.65 15.43 19.07
CA LEU A 736 -18.18 16.62 18.37
C LEU A 736 -18.59 17.86 19.19
N ASP A 737 -17.62 18.55 19.77
CA ASP A 737 -17.84 19.70 20.64
C ASP A 737 -17.44 20.99 19.90
N MET A 738 -18.42 21.73 19.39
CA MET A 738 -18.12 23.01 18.77
C MET A 738 -18.06 24.12 19.81
N SER A 739 -17.28 25.15 19.51
CA SER A 739 -17.20 26.38 20.30
C SER A 739 -17.14 27.60 19.39
N ALA A 740 -17.46 28.77 19.93
CA ALA A 740 -17.44 30.04 19.20
C ALA A 740 -16.20 30.20 18.30
N ALA A 741 -16.43 30.67 17.07
CA ALA A 741 -15.47 30.80 15.97
C ALA A 741 -14.94 29.48 15.36
N GLY A 742 -15.47 28.33 15.76
CA GLY A 742 -15.36 27.09 14.99
C GLY A 742 -16.33 27.04 13.81
N GLN A 743 -16.01 26.23 12.79
CA GLN A 743 -16.83 26.12 11.58
C GLN A 743 -17.08 24.66 11.17
N VAL A 744 -18.32 24.36 10.79
CA VAL A 744 -18.68 23.13 10.05
C VAL A 744 -19.24 23.53 8.69
N SER A 745 -18.67 22.96 7.63
CA SER A 745 -18.99 23.28 6.24
C SER A 745 -19.49 22.07 5.48
N PHE A 746 -20.64 22.22 4.81
CA PHE A 746 -21.20 21.24 3.89
C PHE A 746 -21.16 21.78 2.46
N VAL A 747 -20.31 21.20 1.61
CA VAL A 747 -20.14 21.63 0.21
C VAL A 747 -20.80 20.61 -0.70
N ALA A 748 -21.98 20.92 -1.22
CA ALA A 748 -22.74 19.98 -2.03
C ALA A 748 -22.23 19.88 -3.47
N ASP A 749 -22.16 18.65 -3.97
CA ASP A 749 -21.99 18.34 -5.39
C ASP A 749 -23.36 18.32 -6.10
N VAL A 750 -23.39 17.85 -7.35
CA VAL A 750 -24.62 17.76 -8.15
C VAL A 750 -25.66 16.76 -7.60
N GLN A 751 -25.24 15.77 -6.81
CA GLN A 751 -26.06 14.74 -6.18
C GLN A 751 -26.49 15.12 -4.76
N GLY A 752 -25.68 15.93 -4.06
CA GLY A 752 -25.96 16.42 -2.70
C GLY A 752 -24.68 16.53 -1.88
N VAL A 753 -24.83 16.35 -0.57
CA VAL A 753 -23.71 16.30 0.38
C VAL A 753 -23.95 15.16 1.37
N SER A 754 -22.88 14.55 1.85
CA SER A 754 -22.94 13.53 2.90
C SER A 754 -23.32 14.14 4.26
N SER A 755 -24.01 13.33 5.08
CA SER A 755 -24.39 13.67 6.44
C SER A 755 -23.27 13.36 7.43
N LEU A 756 -23.15 14.15 8.49
CA LEU A 756 -22.46 13.80 9.73
C LEU A 756 -23.34 12.88 10.56
N ARG A 757 -22.92 11.63 10.78
CA ARG A 757 -23.72 10.62 11.49
C ARG A 757 -22.90 9.43 12.00
N GLU A 758 -23.52 8.58 12.79
CA GLU A 758 -22.99 7.23 13.02
C GLU A 758 -22.99 6.41 11.72
N PHE A 759 -21.90 5.69 11.48
CA PHE A 759 -21.81 4.76 10.36
C PHE A 759 -20.89 3.59 10.69
N ARG A 760 -21.17 2.43 10.08
CA ARG A 760 -20.28 1.29 10.15
C ARG A 760 -19.05 1.55 9.30
N SER A 761 -17.89 1.68 9.94
CA SER A 761 -16.62 1.92 9.26
C SER A 761 -16.08 0.67 8.56
N GLY A 762 -16.34 -0.51 9.14
CA GLY A 762 -15.72 -1.78 8.77
C GLY A 762 -14.58 -2.21 9.71
N ALA A 763 -14.04 -1.28 10.51
CA ALA A 763 -12.92 -1.52 11.42
C ALA A 763 -13.28 -2.43 12.62
N PHE A 764 -14.56 -2.42 13.01
CA PHE A 764 -15.10 -3.25 14.08
C PHE A 764 -16.01 -4.29 13.40
N ASP A 765 -15.65 -5.57 13.50
CA ASP A 765 -16.40 -6.69 12.90
C ASP A 765 -17.77 -6.89 13.61
N GLN A 766 -18.69 -5.96 13.35
CA GLN A 766 -20.00 -5.87 14.00
C GLN A 766 -21.07 -5.34 13.05
N ASP A 767 -22.34 -5.58 13.41
CA ASP A 767 -23.49 -5.01 12.70
C ASP A 767 -23.72 -3.56 13.16
N GLY A 768 -23.70 -2.61 12.21
CA GLY A 768 -23.93 -1.20 12.49
C GLY A 768 -22.76 -0.51 13.22
N SER A 769 -23.06 0.63 13.83
CA SER A 769 -22.17 1.37 14.71
C SER A 769 -22.58 1.14 16.16
N ASN A 770 -21.61 0.91 17.05
CA ASN A 770 -21.85 0.68 18.48
C ASN A 770 -21.17 1.78 19.28
N VAL A 771 -21.69 3.00 19.15
CA VAL A 771 -21.25 4.22 19.82
C VAL A 771 -22.48 5.04 20.17
N LYS A 772 -22.35 5.95 21.14
CA LYS A 772 -23.36 6.97 21.44
C LYS A 772 -22.83 8.31 20.98
N SER A 773 -23.37 8.82 19.87
CA SER A 773 -22.87 10.05 19.26
C SER A 773 -23.55 11.32 19.80
N GLY A 774 -22.77 12.36 20.01
CA GLY A 774 -23.27 13.66 20.42
C GLY A 774 -22.66 14.80 19.62
N VAL A 775 -23.45 15.85 19.36
CA VAL A 775 -22.95 17.10 18.77
C VAL A 775 -23.39 18.29 19.61
N VAL A 776 -22.41 19.08 20.05
CA VAL A 776 -22.65 20.42 20.61
C VAL A 776 -22.47 21.43 19.49
N MET A 777 -23.51 22.22 19.22
CA MET A 777 -23.49 23.31 18.25
C MET A 777 -23.14 24.62 18.96
N ASP A 778 -22.11 25.29 18.49
CA ASP A 778 -21.65 26.64 18.86
C ASP A 778 -20.69 27.10 17.76
N GLY A 779 -20.78 28.33 17.27
CA GLY A 779 -20.05 28.79 16.07
C GLY A 779 -20.84 28.70 14.74
N THR A 780 -20.13 28.55 13.63
CA THR A 780 -20.67 28.77 12.26
C THR A 780 -21.02 27.48 11.52
N LEU A 781 -22.23 27.43 10.98
CA LEU A 781 -22.66 26.43 9.97
C LEU A 781 -22.62 27.06 8.57
N SER A 782 -21.80 26.53 7.67
CA SER A 782 -21.74 26.97 6.28
C SER A 782 -22.22 25.88 5.33
N ILE A 783 -23.08 26.24 4.38
CA ILE A 783 -23.63 25.30 3.38
C ILE A 783 -23.44 25.88 1.98
N ASP A 784 -22.65 25.22 1.15
CA ASP A 784 -22.43 25.60 -0.24
C ASP A 784 -23.29 24.74 -1.19
N LEU A 785 -24.23 25.40 -1.85
CA LEU A 785 -25.16 24.81 -2.81
C LEU A 785 -24.84 25.21 -4.25
N SER A 786 -23.70 25.86 -4.50
CA SER A 786 -23.35 26.42 -5.81
C SER A 786 -23.33 25.40 -6.94
N GLN A 787 -23.03 24.13 -6.64
CA GLN A 787 -23.10 23.02 -7.60
C GLN A 787 -24.39 22.19 -7.49
N TYR A 788 -25.16 22.34 -6.40
CA TYR A 788 -26.32 21.51 -6.14
C TYR A 788 -27.54 21.94 -6.97
N VAL A 789 -28.04 21.01 -7.77
CA VAL A 789 -29.19 21.25 -8.66
C VAL A 789 -30.50 20.63 -8.14
N GLY A 790 -30.44 19.80 -7.10
CA GLY A 790 -31.60 19.10 -6.54
C GLY A 790 -32.58 20.02 -5.79
N ALA A 791 -33.76 19.50 -5.48
CA ALA A 791 -34.82 20.19 -4.72
C ALA A 791 -35.43 19.26 -3.66
N LYS A 792 -34.55 18.53 -2.97
CA LYS A 792 -34.90 17.57 -1.91
C LYS A 792 -34.33 18.06 -0.59
N ASP A 793 -34.97 17.62 0.50
CA ASP A 793 -34.43 17.74 1.85
C ASP A 793 -33.08 17.02 1.95
N ILE A 794 -32.13 17.66 2.61
CA ILE A 794 -30.78 17.17 2.87
C ILE A 794 -30.61 17.09 4.38
N THR A 795 -30.40 15.88 4.90
CA THR A 795 -30.00 15.70 6.30
C THR A 795 -28.51 15.99 6.40
N LEU A 796 -28.16 17.00 7.18
CA LEU A 796 -26.77 17.43 7.39
C LEU A 796 -26.17 16.73 8.61
N ILE A 797 -26.93 16.62 9.70
CA ILE A 797 -26.52 15.98 10.95
C ILE A 797 -27.63 15.04 11.41
N GLU A 798 -27.26 13.83 11.82
CA GLU A 798 -28.12 12.83 12.46
C GLU A 798 -27.29 12.04 13.47
N VAL A 799 -27.54 12.25 14.76
CA VAL A 799 -26.78 11.67 15.89
C VAL A 799 -27.73 11.24 17.00
N ASP A 800 -27.22 10.63 18.07
CA ASP A 800 -28.05 10.24 19.22
C ASP A 800 -28.52 11.45 20.04
N ALA A 801 -27.71 12.51 20.17
CA ALA A 801 -28.11 13.72 20.89
C ALA A 801 -27.51 15.01 20.33
N LEU A 802 -28.36 16.04 20.18
CA LEU A 802 -27.97 17.41 19.85
C LEU A 802 -28.07 18.34 21.06
N ALA A 803 -27.09 19.24 21.20
CA ALA A 803 -27.12 20.30 22.20
C ALA A 803 -26.57 21.62 21.62
N GLY A 804 -26.80 22.74 22.32
CA GLY A 804 -26.30 24.06 21.90
C GLY A 804 -27.07 24.67 20.73
N GLU A 805 -26.60 25.78 20.16
CA GLU A 805 -27.19 26.48 19.01
C GLU A 805 -26.10 27.12 18.14
N TRP A 806 -26.40 27.39 16.87
CA TRP A 806 -25.45 28.07 15.97
C TRP A 806 -25.32 29.56 16.30
N ASP A 807 -24.12 30.11 16.17
CA ASP A 807 -23.88 31.57 16.17
C ASP A 807 -24.26 32.17 14.82
N ASP A 808 -23.80 31.52 13.74
CA ASP A 808 -23.95 31.99 12.37
C ASP A 808 -24.39 30.83 11.46
N ILE A 809 -25.28 31.16 10.52
CA ILE A 809 -25.69 30.26 9.44
C ILE A 809 -25.43 30.95 8.11
N GLU A 810 -24.60 30.34 7.28
CA GLU A 810 -24.21 30.85 5.98
C GLU A 810 -24.65 29.89 4.87
N ILE A 811 -25.36 30.42 3.87
CA ILE A 811 -25.65 29.66 2.65
C ILE A 811 -25.01 30.34 1.43
N PHE A 812 -24.22 29.57 0.70
CA PHE A 812 -23.54 29.96 -0.53
C PHE A 812 -24.27 29.38 -1.73
N GLY A 813 -24.42 30.17 -2.80
CA GLY A 813 -24.94 29.70 -4.08
C GLY A 813 -26.42 29.30 -4.08
N LEU A 814 -27.25 29.81 -3.16
CA LEU A 814 -28.70 29.55 -3.16
C LEU A 814 -29.35 30.11 -4.44
N ALA A 815 -30.02 29.26 -5.20
CA ALA A 815 -30.73 29.70 -6.40
C ALA A 815 -31.85 30.70 -6.05
N ALA A 816 -31.92 31.82 -6.78
CA ALA A 816 -32.87 32.91 -6.53
C ALA A 816 -34.36 32.52 -6.63
N ASP A 817 -34.67 31.37 -7.22
CA ASP A 817 -36.01 30.80 -7.36
C ASP A 817 -36.30 29.67 -6.36
N LYS A 818 -35.45 29.48 -5.36
CA LYS A 818 -35.64 28.51 -4.27
C LYS A 818 -35.64 29.22 -2.92
N ASN A 819 -36.43 28.70 -2.00
CA ASN A 819 -36.31 29.05 -0.59
C ASN A 819 -35.60 27.90 0.14
N ALA A 820 -34.87 28.24 1.19
CA ALA A 820 -34.21 27.30 2.07
C ALA A 820 -34.80 27.39 3.47
N THR A 821 -35.05 26.24 4.10
CA THR A 821 -35.42 26.16 5.52
C THR A 821 -34.45 25.24 6.22
N LEU A 822 -33.64 25.78 7.13
CA LEU A 822 -32.86 24.97 8.04
C LEU A 822 -33.77 24.58 9.21
N GLU A 823 -33.90 23.28 9.46
CA GLU A 823 -34.61 22.75 10.63
C GLU A 823 -33.60 22.13 11.59
N VAL A 824 -33.59 22.63 12.83
CA VAL A 824 -32.87 22.04 13.96
C VAL A 824 -33.92 21.39 14.86
N ASP A 825 -33.91 20.07 14.93
CA ASP A 825 -34.88 19.28 15.68
C ASP A 825 -34.18 18.53 16.82
N TYR A 826 -34.27 19.08 18.04
CA TYR A 826 -33.75 18.48 19.27
C TYR A 826 -34.64 17.33 19.81
N ILE A 827 -35.75 17.00 19.15
CA ILE A 827 -36.61 15.87 19.55
C ILE A 827 -36.22 14.60 18.80
N SER A 828 -35.62 14.76 17.61
CA SER A 828 -35.17 13.65 16.77
C SER A 828 -33.69 13.72 16.41
N ASP A 829 -32.98 14.66 17.03
CA ASP A 829 -31.54 14.88 16.97
C ASP A 829 -31.00 15.04 15.54
N LYS A 830 -31.70 15.89 14.78
CA LYS A 830 -31.43 16.13 13.35
C LYS A 830 -31.29 17.60 12.99
N VAL A 831 -30.33 17.87 12.10
CA VAL A 831 -30.25 19.13 11.35
C VAL A 831 -30.52 18.84 9.88
N THR A 832 -31.58 19.45 9.34
CA THR A 832 -32.04 19.21 7.96
C THR A 832 -32.16 20.52 7.20
N LEU A 833 -31.57 20.59 6.01
CA LEU A 833 -31.81 21.65 5.05
C LEU A 833 -32.94 21.23 4.10
N ARG A 834 -34.06 21.93 4.14
CA ARG A 834 -35.15 21.80 3.17
C ARG A 834 -35.03 22.83 2.07
N LEU A 835 -35.15 22.39 0.82
CA LEU A 835 -35.10 23.25 -0.35
C LEU A 835 -36.42 23.19 -1.12
N ASP A 836 -37.13 24.31 -1.14
CA ASP A 836 -38.42 24.39 -1.83
C ASP A 836 -38.23 24.30 -3.35
N SER A 837 -39.21 23.67 -4.02
CA SER A 837 -39.23 23.59 -5.49
C SER A 837 -39.44 24.94 -6.17
N PHE A 838 -39.97 25.94 -5.45
CA PHE A 838 -40.19 27.31 -5.91
C PHE A 838 -40.09 28.27 -4.72
N GLY A 839 -39.49 29.45 -4.93
CA GLY A 839 -39.28 30.44 -3.89
C GLY A 839 -38.81 31.79 -4.43
N SER A 840 -38.31 32.62 -3.52
CA SER A 840 -37.83 33.98 -3.75
C SER A 840 -36.40 34.21 -3.26
N GLY A 841 -35.64 33.15 -2.98
CA GLY A 841 -34.28 33.23 -2.44
C GLY A 841 -34.25 33.48 -0.93
N GLU A 842 -35.33 33.18 -0.20
CA GLU A 842 -35.39 33.40 1.25
C GLU A 842 -34.84 32.20 2.02
N LEU A 843 -34.14 32.48 3.13
CA LEU A 843 -33.69 31.48 4.11
C LEU A 843 -34.46 31.68 5.43
N SER A 844 -34.92 30.59 6.02
CA SER A 844 -35.56 30.58 7.33
C SER A 844 -35.00 29.47 8.24
N LEU A 845 -35.06 29.69 9.54
CA LEU A 845 -34.69 28.73 10.58
C LEU A 845 -35.94 28.26 11.32
N ASN A 846 -36.12 26.95 11.43
CA ASN A 846 -37.15 26.30 12.25
C ASN A 846 -36.47 25.51 13.38
N VAL A 847 -36.90 25.72 14.62
CA VAL A 847 -36.36 25.02 15.79
C VAL A 847 -37.46 24.24 16.48
N LEU A 848 -37.24 22.94 16.69
CA LEU A 848 -38.15 22.03 17.38
C LEU A 848 -37.46 21.45 18.62
N GLY A 849 -38.14 21.47 19.77
CA GLY A 849 -37.56 21.05 21.04
C GLY A 849 -36.80 22.18 21.77
N ASP A 850 -35.97 21.81 22.74
CA ASP A 850 -35.19 22.73 23.57
C ASP A 850 -33.74 22.24 23.64
N LYS A 851 -32.79 23.12 23.29
CA LYS A 851 -31.33 22.87 23.27
C LYS A 851 -30.73 22.47 24.63
N LEU A 852 -31.49 22.58 25.72
CA LEU A 852 -31.09 22.18 27.08
C LEU A 852 -31.91 21.01 27.65
N ASP A 853 -32.81 20.40 26.86
CA ASP A 853 -33.70 19.33 27.31
C ASP A 853 -33.25 17.96 26.81
N GLY A 854 -32.27 17.35 27.48
CA GLY A 854 -31.91 15.94 27.27
C GLY A 854 -32.64 14.97 28.19
N SER A 855 -33.90 15.25 28.53
CA SER A 855 -34.66 14.38 29.45
C SER A 855 -35.02 13.01 28.87
N ASP A 856 -35.02 12.89 27.55
CA ASP A 856 -35.26 11.66 26.81
C ASP A 856 -33.94 10.96 26.37
N GLU A 857 -32.78 11.58 26.65
CA GLU A 857 -31.45 11.11 26.25
C GLU A 857 -30.78 10.14 27.23
N ASP A 858 -29.76 9.42 26.75
CA ASP A 858 -28.86 8.65 27.62
C ASP A 858 -28.16 9.58 28.62
N ALA A 859 -28.28 9.25 29.90
CA ALA A 859 -27.82 10.12 30.98
C ALA A 859 -26.29 10.35 30.99
N ALA A 860 -25.50 9.41 30.46
CA ALA A 860 -24.06 9.58 30.35
C ALA A 860 -23.72 10.53 29.20
N LEU A 861 -24.26 10.24 28.00
CA LEU A 861 -24.11 11.09 26.81
C LEU A 861 -24.51 12.54 27.08
N TRP A 862 -25.72 12.74 27.62
CA TRP A 862 -26.21 14.09 27.93
C TRP A 862 -25.39 14.79 29.01
N SER A 863 -24.76 14.04 29.93
CA SER A 863 -23.93 14.65 30.95
C SER A 863 -22.64 15.24 30.41
N GLU A 864 -22.07 14.64 29.37
CA GLU A 864 -20.90 15.15 28.68
C GLU A 864 -21.29 16.31 27.75
N LEU A 865 -22.33 16.15 26.93
CA LEU A 865 -22.80 17.21 26.02
C LEU A 865 -23.12 18.54 26.71
N LYS A 866 -23.88 18.51 27.82
CA LYS A 866 -24.27 19.74 28.53
C LYS A 866 -23.08 20.50 29.12
N ALA A 867 -21.90 19.87 29.25
CA ALA A 867 -20.72 20.54 29.77
C ALA A 867 -20.16 21.58 28.78
N GLY A 868 -20.37 21.37 27.48
CA GLY A 868 -19.95 22.28 26.40
C GLY A 868 -20.93 23.41 26.10
N VAL A 869 -22.18 23.33 26.57
CA VAL A 869 -23.22 24.33 26.23
C VAL A 869 -23.18 25.56 27.14
N ASP A 870 -23.10 26.77 26.56
CA ASP A 870 -23.38 28.00 27.29
C ASP A 870 -24.89 28.18 27.52
N ALA A 871 -25.37 27.72 28.68
CA ALA A 871 -26.77 27.85 29.09
C ALA A 871 -27.25 29.32 29.28
N GLY A 872 -26.35 30.29 29.18
CA GLY A 872 -26.65 31.72 29.30
C GLY A 872 -26.96 32.43 27.97
N ASP A 873 -26.57 31.85 26.82
CA ASP A 873 -26.81 32.48 25.53
C ASP A 873 -28.25 32.26 25.04
N THR A 874 -28.86 33.34 24.57
CA THR A 874 -30.23 33.40 24.06
C THR A 874 -30.30 34.22 22.76
N THR A 875 -29.15 34.50 22.17
CA THR A 875 -29.02 35.29 20.96
C THR A 875 -29.42 34.42 19.78
N ALA A 876 -30.31 34.93 18.91
CA ALA A 876 -30.66 34.19 17.72
C ALA A 876 -29.49 34.20 16.72
N PRO A 877 -29.25 33.11 15.98
CA PRO A 877 -28.17 33.06 14.99
C PRO A 877 -28.30 34.17 13.96
N GLU A 878 -27.18 34.73 13.53
CA GLU A 878 -27.15 35.57 12.33
C GLU A 878 -27.23 34.67 11.08
N ILE A 879 -27.99 35.12 10.08
CA ILE A 879 -28.27 34.34 8.87
C ILE A 879 -27.82 35.14 7.65
N HIS A 880 -26.92 34.56 6.87
CA HIS A 880 -26.30 35.20 5.70
C HIS A 880 -26.50 34.35 4.43
N ILE A 881 -26.76 35.02 3.30
CA ILE A 881 -26.83 34.40 1.97
C ILE A 881 -25.79 35.07 1.08
N PHE A 882 -24.96 34.27 0.44
CA PHE A 882 -23.91 34.71 -0.46
C PHE A 882 -24.14 34.19 -1.88
N ASP A 883 -24.00 35.08 -2.87
CA ASP A 883 -24.04 34.72 -4.29
C ASP A 883 -22.72 34.04 -4.76
N SER A 884 -21.68 34.03 -3.93
CA SER A 884 -20.39 33.40 -4.18
C SER A 884 -20.37 31.92 -3.78
N VAL A 885 -19.26 31.24 -4.09
CA VAL A 885 -18.91 29.94 -3.51
C VAL A 885 -18.25 30.13 -2.15
N LEU A 886 -18.22 29.09 -1.33
CA LEU A 886 -17.44 29.07 -0.09
C LEU A 886 -15.95 29.23 -0.43
N ASP A 887 -15.23 29.99 0.40
CA ASP A 887 -13.81 30.21 0.18
C ASP A 887 -13.03 28.88 0.27
N PRO A 888 -12.00 28.68 -0.59
CA PRO A 888 -11.15 27.52 -0.47
C PRO A 888 -10.45 27.50 0.89
N LEU A 889 -10.24 26.31 1.44
CA LEU A 889 -9.45 26.17 2.67
C LEU A 889 -8.09 26.82 2.51
N PRO A 890 -7.50 27.35 3.59
CA PRO A 890 -6.14 27.87 3.57
C PRO A 890 -5.22 26.82 2.97
N GLU A 891 -4.68 27.11 1.79
CA GLU A 891 -3.68 26.24 1.23
C GLU A 891 -2.41 26.39 2.06
N LEU A 892 -1.97 25.31 2.72
CA LEU A 892 -0.57 25.18 3.13
C LEU A 892 0.26 25.15 1.85
N SER A 893 0.54 26.34 1.29
CA SER A 893 1.21 26.61 0.01
C SER A 893 1.52 25.33 -0.77
N PHE A 894 0.53 24.84 -1.52
CA PHE A 894 0.68 23.66 -2.36
C PHE A 894 1.41 24.11 -3.61
N ILE A 895 2.71 23.82 -3.71
CA ILE A 895 3.46 24.04 -4.95
C ILE A 895 4.36 22.86 -5.25
#